data_AF-A0A815INM6-F1
#
_entry.id   AF-A0A815INM6-F1
#
_cell.length_a   1.000
_cell.length_b   1.000
_cell.length_c   1.000
_cell.angle_alpha   90.00
_cell.angle_beta   90.00
_cell.angle_gamma   90.00
#
_symmetry.space_group_name_H-M   'P 1'
#
loop_
_entity.id
_entity.type
_entity.pdbx_description
1 polymer ?
#
loop_
_entity_poly.entity_id
_entity_poly.type
_entity_poly.pdbx_seq_one_letter_code
_entity_poly.pdbx_strand_id
1 'polypeptide(L)'
;MNLVSILLAAEQKFKIVCYFANWAVKRPGGGSMTPEDIDPCLCTHVIYAFSEMDNNLLTPMEKHDIKDGSQAGFFERFNAWKSVNKNLRTLLAVGGWDMGMKDFAGIVKSEKTMVKFAESAVKYLRKHKFDGLDLDFEYPGVDWRDSPKEDKQKFTRMCEIIYETFEKEAEASGNERLLLTAAVAAAKINIDKAYEVDKLVPVMDWFNLMTYDFHGSWDQNRAHHSSLNSKDNEKDDTMYIDFAVKYYQKLGMPANKMMLGLGTYGRGDTPAMPYTGFKGESGFVAYYESCIQIVCEKMKETWDAKQLVPFITGPYNQPKAGVENVRSMKYKANYIKQNNLGGAMIWTLDMDDFRGQFCCQGKFPLIKTIKAVLHGQLKLLPKEKMCSTCPTKEYKDFKPNSQSQPQTTEKPTKKPKKSKRDAEGPTPEDVCEELKDGQWPDPTDCKSYFLCRGVGSQWGEQKREICYAGSYFDPNDKTCKWVGADKINCEELVEGYENPVAGVTGSPGDDADDVEDEDITSDMGTSSKTKSKSSSLSASSSSKSISILSRSVSEYDTCTPEKSVEFDPVQAFYSSICVIIPAVIATSICAIAYCAHRKRDRKLQHQRNSSSSYEYEHRSERQLHDAYVIDVTRANRYEQQQRRSREPPPVLEQSPPSYDSSIGQTRRQQIPFQLPVRTTTNTHQPLSTITPSVYSAMPPSYAEIFLKPQTTPNE
;
A
#
# COMPACT_ATOMS: atom_id res chain seq x y z
N MET A 1 15.89 -30.84 22.39
CA MET A 1 15.79 -30.04 21.15
C MET A 1 17.18 -29.96 20.53
N ASN A 2 17.34 -30.27 19.24
CA ASN A 2 18.66 -30.34 18.61
C ASN A 2 19.11 -28.99 18.04
N LEU A 3 20.38 -28.64 18.24
CA LEU A 3 20.99 -27.41 17.68
C LEU A 3 20.90 -27.32 16.15
N VAL A 4 20.80 -28.46 15.46
CA VAL A 4 20.60 -28.51 13.99
C VAL A 4 19.36 -27.74 13.55
N SER A 5 18.27 -27.76 14.35
CA SER A 5 17.04 -27.00 14.05
C SER A 5 17.19 -25.49 14.23
N ILE A 6 18.26 -25.02 14.87
CA ILE A 6 18.60 -23.59 15.05
C ILE A 6 19.53 -23.13 13.91
N LEU A 7 20.35 -24.04 13.36
CA LEU A 7 21.30 -23.77 12.28
C LEU A 7 20.72 -23.97 10.86
N LEU A 8 19.58 -24.64 10.72
CA LEU A 8 18.84 -24.80 9.46
C LEU A 8 17.54 -23.97 9.40
N ALA A 9 17.48 -22.88 10.17
CA ALA A 9 16.57 -21.79 9.87
C ALA A 9 17.07 -21.04 8.61
N ALA A 10 16.76 -21.58 7.43
CA ALA A 10 16.85 -20.81 6.20
C ALA A 10 16.03 -19.54 6.38
N GLU A 11 16.63 -18.36 6.13
CA GLU A 11 15.96 -17.08 6.39
C GLU A 11 14.60 -17.05 5.69
N GLN A 12 13.52 -16.89 6.47
CA GLN A 12 12.18 -16.77 5.92
C GLN A 12 12.11 -15.47 5.14
N LYS A 13 12.36 -15.55 3.83
CA LYS A 13 12.27 -14.43 2.89
C LYS A 13 10.80 -14.02 2.76
N PHE A 14 10.38 -13.14 3.67
CA PHE A 14 9.05 -12.56 3.67
C PHE A 14 8.77 -11.94 2.30
N LYS A 15 7.59 -12.22 1.74
CA LYS A 15 7.15 -11.49 0.56
C LYS A 15 6.78 -10.05 0.95
N ILE A 16 7.10 -9.14 0.06
CA ILE A 16 6.59 -7.77 0.03
C ILE A 16 5.86 -7.66 -1.30
N VAL A 17 4.53 -7.64 -1.25
CA VAL A 17 3.61 -7.70 -2.39
C VAL A 17 2.93 -6.34 -2.51
N CYS A 18 3.18 -5.61 -3.59
CA CYS A 18 2.78 -4.21 -3.71
C CYS A 18 1.82 -4.00 -4.89
N TYR A 19 0.67 -3.39 -4.66
CA TYR A 19 -0.26 -3.06 -5.74
C TYR A 19 0.10 -1.72 -6.39
N PHE A 20 0.08 -1.69 -7.72
CA PHE A 20 0.22 -0.49 -8.56
C PHE A 20 -1.11 -0.22 -9.25
N ALA A 21 -1.73 0.92 -8.97
CA ALA A 21 -2.98 1.33 -9.62
C ALA A 21 -2.73 2.03 -10.97
N ASN A 22 -3.18 1.44 -12.08
CA ASN A 22 -2.99 2.00 -13.42
C ASN A 22 -3.70 3.34 -13.65
N TRP A 23 -4.75 3.62 -12.88
CA TRP A 23 -5.47 4.90 -12.88
C TRP A 23 -4.75 5.98 -12.06
N ALA A 24 -3.71 5.66 -11.27
CA ALA A 24 -2.97 6.65 -10.48
C ALA A 24 -2.28 7.72 -11.34
N VAL A 25 -2.02 7.45 -12.63
CA VAL A 25 -1.55 8.47 -13.59
C VAL A 25 -2.53 9.64 -13.72
N LYS A 26 -3.83 9.41 -13.47
CA LYS A 26 -4.90 10.41 -13.58
C LYS A 26 -4.97 11.37 -12.39
N ARG A 27 -4.14 11.18 -11.34
CA ARG A 27 -4.06 12.12 -10.21
C ARG A 27 -3.35 13.42 -10.62
N PRO A 28 -3.71 14.59 -10.05
CA PRO A 28 -3.05 15.85 -10.39
C PRO A 28 -1.73 16.05 -9.62
N GLY A 29 -0.78 16.74 -10.25
CA GLY A 29 0.49 17.16 -9.64
C GLY A 29 1.31 15.98 -9.10
N GLY A 30 1.98 16.19 -7.97
CA GLY A 30 2.85 15.19 -7.34
C GLY A 30 2.18 13.84 -6.98
N GLY A 31 0.85 13.75 -7.00
CA GLY A 31 0.11 12.50 -6.80
C GLY A 31 0.05 11.58 -8.04
N SER A 32 0.34 12.08 -9.25
CA SER A 32 0.30 11.26 -10.48
C SER A 32 1.37 10.17 -10.44
N MET A 33 1.01 8.88 -10.49
CA MET A 33 2.00 7.78 -10.53
C MET A 33 2.03 7.06 -11.89
N THR A 34 3.23 6.78 -12.37
CA THR A 34 3.52 6.00 -13.59
C THR A 34 4.34 4.75 -13.25
N PRO A 35 4.48 3.77 -14.18
CA PRO A 35 5.36 2.62 -13.96
C PRO A 35 6.80 3.01 -13.63
N GLU A 36 7.29 4.14 -14.15
CA GLU A 36 8.63 4.68 -13.90
C GLU A 36 8.86 5.16 -12.45
N ASP A 37 7.80 5.43 -11.69
CA ASP A 37 7.90 5.80 -10.28
C ASP A 37 8.13 4.59 -9.34
N ILE A 38 8.03 3.36 -9.85
CA ILE A 38 8.23 2.12 -9.08
C ILE A 38 9.73 1.91 -8.84
N ASP A 39 10.14 1.81 -7.57
CA ASP A 39 11.46 1.33 -7.17
C ASP A 39 11.51 -0.21 -7.35
N PRO A 40 12.25 -0.76 -8.34
CA PRO A 40 12.26 -2.20 -8.66
C PRO A 40 12.88 -3.05 -7.54
N CYS A 41 13.54 -2.42 -6.58
CA CYS A 41 14.17 -3.06 -5.43
C CYS A 41 13.31 -2.97 -4.17
N LEU A 42 12.21 -2.21 -4.16
CA LEU A 42 11.38 -1.98 -2.98
C LEU A 42 10.55 -3.22 -2.58
N CYS A 43 9.94 -3.87 -3.58
CA CYS A 43 9.01 -4.99 -3.39
C CYS A 43 9.57 -6.27 -4.01
N THR A 44 9.12 -7.42 -3.52
CA THR A 44 9.47 -8.74 -4.10
C THR A 44 8.54 -9.11 -5.25
N HIS A 45 7.28 -8.70 -5.13
CA HIS A 45 6.22 -8.92 -6.10
C HIS A 45 5.49 -7.59 -6.28
N VAL A 46 5.16 -7.22 -7.51
CA VAL A 46 4.29 -6.05 -7.79
C VAL A 46 3.10 -6.52 -8.62
N ILE A 47 1.91 -6.13 -8.19
CA ILE A 47 0.63 -6.55 -8.79
C ILE A 47 0.02 -5.35 -9.50
N TYR A 48 -0.32 -5.52 -10.78
CA TYR A 48 -0.90 -4.49 -11.62
C TYR A 48 -2.43 -4.47 -11.44
N ALA A 49 -2.96 -3.43 -10.80
CA ALA A 49 -4.39 -3.19 -10.62
C ALA A 49 -4.89 -2.21 -11.70
N PHE A 50 -5.79 -2.58 -12.62
CA PHE A 50 -6.32 -3.92 -12.90
C PHE A 50 -6.35 -4.19 -14.41
N SER A 51 -6.60 -5.45 -14.77
CA SER A 51 -7.21 -5.79 -16.06
C SER A 51 -8.74 -5.77 -15.95
N GLU A 52 -9.39 -5.32 -17.02
CA GLU A 52 -10.83 -5.46 -17.21
C GLU A 52 -11.15 -6.88 -17.75
N MET A 53 -12.43 -7.22 -17.85
CA MET A 53 -12.88 -8.45 -18.51
C MET A 53 -13.91 -8.16 -19.59
N ASP A 54 -13.66 -8.61 -20.82
CA ASP A 54 -14.65 -8.67 -21.90
C ASP A 54 -14.93 -10.12 -22.29
N ASN A 55 -16.21 -10.48 -22.47
CA ASN A 55 -16.62 -11.82 -22.94
C ASN A 55 -15.96 -13.01 -22.18
N ASN A 56 -15.73 -12.85 -20.87
CA ASN A 56 -14.98 -13.76 -19.99
C ASN A 56 -13.48 -13.94 -20.37
N LEU A 57 -12.82 -12.88 -20.85
CA LEU A 57 -11.40 -12.85 -21.24
C LEU A 57 -10.73 -11.62 -20.60
N LEU A 58 -9.46 -11.71 -20.23
CA LEU A 58 -8.71 -10.55 -19.73
C LEU A 58 -8.51 -9.49 -20.84
N THR A 59 -8.78 -8.24 -20.52
CA THR A 59 -8.59 -7.06 -21.39
C THR A 59 -7.81 -5.96 -20.67
N PRO A 60 -7.16 -5.03 -21.41
CA PRO A 60 -6.69 -3.80 -20.78
C PRO A 60 -7.88 -3.01 -20.24
N MET A 61 -7.73 -2.43 -19.05
CA MET A 61 -8.74 -1.54 -18.44
C MET A 61 -8.63 -0.12 -19.01
N GLU A 62 -7.42 0.29 -19.39
CA GLU A 62 -7.13 1.62 -19.92
C GLU A 62 -6.38 1.51 -21.26
N LYS A 63 -6.60 2.48 -22.15
CA LYS A 63 -5.90 2.50 -23.46
C LYS A 63 -4.37 2.51 -23.32
N HIS A 64 -3.86 3.14 -22.27
CA HIS A 64 -2.42 3.22 -21.98
C HIS A 64 -1.82 1.92 -21.41
N ASP A 65 -2.62 0.93 -21.02
CA ASP A 65 -2.10 -0.38 -20.58
C ASP A 65 -1.32 -1.08 -21.70
N ILE A 66 -1.82 -0.97 -22.93
CA ILE A 66 -1.25 -1.55 -24.14
C ILE A 66 -0.46 -0.52 -24.96
N LYS A 67 0.36 -1.04 -25.88
CA LYS A 67 1.19 -0.27 -26.81
C LYS A 67 0.34 0.50 -27.82
N ASP A 68 0.66 1.78 -28.00
CA ASP A 68 0.08 2.64 -29.05
C ASP A 68 1.18 3.08 -30.02
N GLY A 69 1.01 2.79 -31.31
CA GLY A 69 2.02 3.01 -32.34
C GLY A 69 3.41 2.48 -31.95
N SER A 70 4.38 3.39 -31.81
CA SER A 70 5.74 3.09 -31.33
C SER A 70 5.87 3.05 -29.80
N GLN A 71 4.99 3.73 -29.06
CA GLN A 71 5.08 3.98 -27.62
C GLN A 71 4.71 2.75 -26.79
N ALA A 72 5.62 2.34 -25.90
CA ALA A 72 5.42 1.20 -25.01
C ALA A 72 4.27 1.45 -24.01
N GLY A 73 3.34 0.49 -23.93
CA GLY A 73 2.22 0.52 -22.99
C GLY A 73 2.67 0.31 -21.54
N PHE A 74 1.81 0.62 -20.57
CA PHE A 74 2.13 0.45 -19.16
C PHE A 74 2.48 -1.00 -18.82
N PHE A 75 1.83 -2.02 -19.40
CA PHE A 75 2.23 -3.43 -19.18
C PHE A 75 3.67 -3.70 -19.62
N GLU A 76 4.10 -3.13 -20.74
CA GLU A 76 5.46 -3.30 -21.28
C GLU A 76 6.49 -2.61 -20.37
N ARG A 77 6.21 -1.38 -19.92
CA ARG A 77 7.09 -0.58 -19.05
C ARG A 77 7.13 -1.11 -17.61
N PHE A 78 6.01 -1.59 -17.08
CA PHE A 78 5.91 -2.25 -15.78
C PHE A 78 6.71 -3.56 -15.73
N ASN A 79 6.53 -4.43 -16.73
CA ASN A 79 7.26 -5.70 -16.81
C ASN A 79 8.74 -5.52 -17.20
N ALA A 80 9.14 -4.36 -17.73
CA ALA A 80 10.54 -4.03 -17.99
C ALA A 80 11.39 -3.93 -16.71
N TRP A 81 10.82 -3.66 -15.54
CA TRP A 81 11.57 -3.63 -14.27
C TRP A 81 12.24 -4.96 -13.91
N LYS A 82 11.72 -6.09 -14.41
CA LYS A 82 12.36 -7.41 -14.27
C LYS A 82 13.67 -7.56 -15.06
N SER A 83 13.98 -6.60 -15.95
CA SER A 83 15.32 -6.52 -16.57
C SER A 83 16.37 -5.99 -15.58
N VAL A 84 15.98 -5.12 -14.66
CA VAL A 84 16.83 -4.50 -13.62
C VAL A 84 16.94 -5.43 -12.41
N ASN A 85 15.82 -5.89 -11.87
CA ASN A 85 15.78 -6.86 -10.77
C ASN A 85 15.31 -8.22 -11.27
N LYS A 86 16.22 -9.18 -11.44
CA LYS A 86 15.87 -10.53 -11.94
C LYS A 86 14.97 -11.31 -10.97
N ASN A 87 14.97 -10.94 -9.69
CA ASN A 87 14.17 -11.58 -8.64
C ASN A 87 12.78 -10.96 -8.48
N LEU A 88 12.51 -9.81 -9.13
CA LEU A 88 11.20 -9.17 -9.10
C LEU A 88 10.18 -10.00 -9.87
N ARG A 89 9.03 -10.27 -9.26
CA ARG A 89 7.90 -10.90 -9.94
C ARG A 89 6.77 -9.91 -10.17
N THR A 90 6.07 -10.06 -11.29
CA THR A 90 4.95 -9.20 -11.67
C THR A 90 3.70 -10.03 -11.93
N LEU A 91 2.60 -9.66 -11.27
CA LEU A 91 1.29 -10.28 -11.48
C LEU A 91 0.31 -9.24 -12.06
N LEU A 92 -0.70 -9.72 -12.76
CA LEU A 92 -1.83 -8.90 -13.21
C LEU A 92 -3.02 -9.24 -12.32
N ALA A 93 -3.67 -8.24 -11.72
CA ALA A 93 -4.91 -8.43 -10.97
C ALA A 93 -6.13 -8.28 -11.88
N VAL A 94 -7.18 -9.05 -11.56
CA VAL A 94 -8.50 -8.94 -12.19
C VAL A 94 -9.59 -8.97 -11.12
N GLY A 95 -10.55 -8.07 -11.23
CA GLY A 95 -11.55 -7.81 -10.18
C GLY A 95 -11.46 -6.39 -9.65
N GLY A 96 -11.40 -6.25 -8.33
CA GLY A 96 -11.46 -4.98 -7.62
C GLY A 96 -12.89 -4.46 -7.45
N TRP A 97 -13.03 -3.47 -6.56
CA TRP A 97 -14.31 -2.96 -6.11
C TRP A 97 -15.26 -2.55 -7.24
N ASP A 98 -14.78 -1.78 -8.21
CA ASP A 98 -15.58 -1.14 -9.26
C ASP A 98 -16.08 -2.10 -10.34
N MET A 99 -15.42 -3.25 -10.56
CA MET A 99 -15.84 -4.25 -11.56
C MET A 99 -17.16 -4.94 -11.15
N GLY A 100 -17.42 -5.07 -9.85
CA GLY A 100 -18.57 -5.79 -9.34
C GLY A 100 -18.53 -7.29 -9.65
N MET A 101 -19.69 -7.97 -9.58
CA MET A 101 -19.78 -9.43 -9.69
C MET A 101 -20.35 -9.96 -11.02
N LYS A 102 -20.73 -9.10 -11.96
CA LYS A 102 -21.41 -9.53 -13.21
C LYS A 102 -20.48 -10.34 -14.11
N ASP A 103 -19.26 -9.87 -14.33
CA ASP A 103 -18.32 -10.52 -15.24
C ASP A 103 -17.67 -11.76 -14.59
N PHE A 104 -17.51 -11.73 -13.26
CA PHE A 104 -17.20 -12.91 -12.45
C PHE A 104 -18.30 -13.99 -12.60
N ALA A 105 -19.58 -13.64 -12.45
CA ALA A 105 -20.71 -14.53 -12.69
C ALA A 105 -20.74 -15.05 -14.15
N GLY A 106 -20.26 -14.25 -15.11
CA GLY A 106 -19.99 -14.66 -16.48
C GLY A 106 -19.00 -15.83 -16.57
N ILE A 107 -17.85 -15.75 -15.89
CA ILE A 107 -16.84 -16.82 -15.82
C ILE A 107 -17.40 -18.05 -15.12
N VAL A 108 -17.95 -17.88 -13.91
CA VAL A 108 -18.36 -19.02 -13.06
C VAL A 108 -19.66 -19.70 -13.47
N LYS A 109 -20.30 -19.22 -14.54
CA LYS A 109 -21.52 -19.79 -15.14
C LYS A 109 -21.44 -21.28 -15.46
N SER A 110 -20.25 -21.79 -15.77
CA SER A 110 -20.01 -23.21 -16.09
C SER A 110 -18.51 -23.57 -16.01
N GLU A 111 -18.19 -24.85 -15.82
CA GLU A 111 -16.81 -25.35 -15.94
C GLU A 111 -16.19 -25.02 -17.32
N LYS A 112 -16.98 -25.08 -18.41
CA LYS A 112 -16.53 -24.68 -19.75
C LYS A 112 -16.11 -23.20 -19.83
N THR A 113 -16.78 -22.30 -19.11
CA THR A 113 -16.41 -20.88 -19.08
C THR A 113 -15.24 -20.60 -18.14
N MET A 114 -15.09 -21.36 -17.04
CA MET A 114 -13.89 -21.35 -16.19
C MET A 114 -12.64 -21.79 -16.96
N VAL A 115 -12.71 -22.91 -17.71
CA VAL A 115 -11.59 -23.40 -18.56
C VAL A 115 -11.26 -22.39 -19.66
N LYS A 116 -12.26 -21.85 -20.37
CA LYS A 116 -12.06 -20.80 -21.39
C LYS A 116 -11.32 -19.58 -20.81
N PHE A 117 -11.73 -19.14 -19.61
CA PHE A 117 -11.07 -18.04 -18.89
C PHE A 117 -9.62 -18.39 -18.58
N ALA A 118 -9.36 -19.52 -17.91
CA ALA A 118 -8.01 -19.96 -17.53
C ALA A 118 -7.05 -20.07 -18.73
N GLU A 119 -7.47 -20.74 -19.81
CA GLU A 119 -6.69 -20.82 -21.05
C GLU A 119 -6.40 -19.45 -21.68
N SER A 120 -7.35 -18.51 -21.59
CA SER A 120 -7.17 -17.17 -22.12
C SER A 120 -6.24 -16.32 -21.25
N ALA A 121 -6.32 -16.47 -19.92
CA ALA A 121 -5.45 -15.81 -18.96
C ALA A 121 -4.00 -16.22 -19.18
N VAL A 122 -3.70 -17.52 -19.32
CA VAL A 122 -2.37 -18.02 -19.70
C VAL A 122 -1.83 -17.30 -20.94
N LYS A 123 -2.62 -17.28 -22.03
CA LYS A 123 -2.23 -16.66 -23.31
C LYS A 123 -2.00 -15.15 -23.15
N TYR A 124 -2.80 -14.46 -22.35
CA TYR A 124 -2.70 -13.02 -22.09
C TYR A 124 -1.48 -12.67 -21.23
N LEU A 125 -1.29 -13.38 -20.11
CA LEU A 125 -0.21 -13.15 -19.14
C LEU A 125 1.15 -13.40 -19.79
N ARG A 126 1.33 -14.52 -20.50
CA ARG A 126 2.57 -14.82 -21.22
C ARG A 126 2.85 -13.82 -22.34
N LYS A 127 1.84 -13.42 -23.13
CA LYS A 127 1.96 -12.38 -24.17
C LYS A 127 2.50 -11.05 -23.60
N HIS A 128 1.99 -10.63 -22.44
CA HIS A 128 2.38 -9.36 -21.82
C HIS A 128 3.52 -9.48 -20.80
N LYS A 129 4.11 -10.67 -20.66
CA LYS A 129 5.26 -11.01 -19.77
C LYS A 129 4.98 -10.88 -18.27
N PHE A 130 3.76 -11.18 -17.83
CA PHE A 130 3.45 -11.37 -16.41
C PHE A 130 3.85 -12.78 -15.93
N ASP A 131 4.19 -12.89 -14.65
CA ASP A 131 4.56 -14.14 -13.96
C ASP A 131 3.37 -14.79 -13.24
N GLY A 132 2.20 -14.17 -13.21
CA GLY A 132 1.02 -14.72 -12.52
C GLY A 132 -0.24 -13.86 -12.57
N LEU A 133 -1.31 -14.41 -11.99
CA LEU A 133 -2.65 -13.84 -11.89
C LEU A 133 -3.02 -13.64 -10.43
N ASP A 134 -3.57 -12.48 -10.10
CA ASP A 134 -4.20 -12.21 -8.81
C ASP A 134 -5.72 -12.04 -8.99
N LEU A 135 -6.50 -12.76 -8.19
CA LEU A 135 -7.95 -12.75 -8.24
C LEU A 135 -8.53 -11.88 -7.12
N ASP A 136 -9.06 -10.71 -7.48
CA ASP A 136 -9.64 -9.74 -6.55
C ASP A 136 -11.18 -9.69 -6.70
N PHE A 137 -11.81 -10.86 -6.63
CA PHE A 137 -13.26 -10.95 -6.77
C PHE A 137 -13.93 -10.59 -5.44
N GLU A 138 -14.45 -9.36 -5.37
CA GLU A 138 -15.19 -8.82 -4.22
C GLU A 138 -16.72 -8.92 -4.41
N TYR A 139 -17.47 -9.82 -3.76
CA TYR A 139 -17.05 -11.02 -3.03
C TYR A 139 -18.01 -12.17 -3.40
N PRO A 140 -17.51 -13.37 -3.73
CA PRO A 140 -18.35 -14.56 -3.95
C PRO A 140 -19.33 -14.79 -2.80
N GLY A 141 -20.57 -15.18 -3.12
CA GLY A 141 -21.60 -15.52 -2.13
C GLY A 141 -22.08 -14.35 -1.26
N VAL A 142 -21.67 -13.11 -1.53
CA VAL A 142 -22.10 -11.93 -0.80
C VAL A 142 -23.29 -11.28 -1.52
N ASP A 143 -24.49 -11.56 -0.99
CA ASP A 143 -25.78 -11.21 -1.60
C ASP A 143 -25.91 -9.70 -1.93
N TRP A 144 -25.27 -8.81 -1.17
CA TRP A 144 -25.34 -7.34 -1.37
C TRP A 144 -24.34 -6.80 -2.43
N ARG A 145 -23.44 -7.65 -2.95
CA ARG A 145 -22.57 -7.39 -4.12
C ARG A 145 -23.12 -8.06 -5.40
N ASP A 146 -24.41 -8.43 -5.41
CA ASP A 146 -25.09 -9.21 -6.47
C ASP A 146 -24.52 -10.63 -6.71
N SER A 147 -23.75 -11.22 -5.79
CA SER A 147 -23.24 -12.60 -5.91
C SER A 147 -24.06 -13.61 -5.10
N PRO A 148 -24.69 -14.63 -5.74
CA PRO A 148 -25.45 -15.67 -5.06
C PRO A 148 -24.56 -16.68 -4.32
N LYS A 149 -25.10 -17.31 -3.27
CA LYS A 149 -24.36 -18.12 -2.28
C LYS A 149 -23.56 -19.28 -2.88
N GLU A 150 -24.02 -19.86 -3.98
CA GLU A 150 -23.35 -20.96 -4.67
C GLU A 150 -22.03 -20.52 -5.33
N ASP A 151 -21.82 -19.21 -5.53
CA ASP A 151 -20.55 -18.67 -6.04
C ASP A 151 -19.38 -18.97 -5.09
N LYS A 152 -19.64 -19.24 -3.79
CA LYS A 152 -18.64 -19.74 -2.85
C LYS A 152 -17.92 -20.98 -3.40
N GLN A 153 -18.68 -22.01 -3.77
CA GLN A 153 -18.13 -23.26 -4.31
C GLN A 153 -17.61 -23.07 -5.74
N LYS A 154 -18.24 -22.20 -6.54
CA LYS A 154 -17.77 -21.94 -7.91
C LYS A 154 -16.45 -21.18 -7.94
N PHE A 155 -16.20 -20.28 -6.98
CA PHE A 155 -14.90 -19.63 -6.81
C PHE A 155 -13.82 -20.67 -6.52
N THR A 156 -14.06 -21.60 -5.59
CA THR A 156 -13.17 -22.75 -5.35
C THR A 156 -12.89 -23.53 -6.65
N ARG A 157 -13.93 -23.98 -7.36
CA ARG A 157 -13.76 -24.80 -8.57
C ARG A 157 -13.05 -24.05 -9.71
N MET A 158 -13.32 -22.75 -9.85
CA MET A 158 -12.62 -21.89 -10.80
C MET A 158 -11.13 -21.78 -10.45
N CYS A 159 -10.77 -21.62 -9.18
CA CYS A 159 -9.36 -21.57 -8.74
C CYS A 159 -8.64 -22.90 -8.97
N GLU A 160 -9.28 -24.04 -8.69
CA GLU A 160 -8.77 -25.38 -9.05
C GLU A 160 -8.47 -25.47 -10.55
N ILE A 161 -9.40 -25.04 -11.41
CA ILE A 161 -9.25 -25.09 -12.88
C ILE A 161 -8.13 -24.16 -13.36
N ILE A 162 -7.97 -22.96 -12.79
CA ILE A 162 -6.87 -22.05 -13.15
C ILE A 162 -5.52 -22.66 -12.74
N TYR A 163 -5.42 -23.18 -11.51
CA TYR A 163 -4.22 -23.86 -11.02
C TYR A 163 -3.84 -25.07 -11.89
N GLU A 164 -4.80 -25.97 -12.15
CA GLU A 164 -4.63 -27.10 -13.08
C GLU A 164 -4.15 -26.66 -14.47
N THR A 165 -4.65 -25.53 -14.99
CA THR A 165 -4.29 -25.02 -16.32
C THR A 165 -2.89 -24.40 -16.32
N PHE A 166 -2.49 -23.75 -15.22
CA PHE A 166 -1.16 -23.18 -15.05
C PHE A 166 -0.08 -24.27 -14.89
N GLU A 167 -0.33 -25.34 -14.12
CA GLU A 167 0.57 -26.51 -14.04
C GLU A 167 0.74 -27.18 -15.42
N LYS A 168 -0.37 -27.40 -16.17
CA LYS A 168 -0.32 -28.02 -17.52
C LYS A 168 0.43 -27.17 -18.54
N GLU A 169 0.37 -25.83 -18.48
CA GLU A 169 1.16 -24.98 -19.37
C GLU A 169 2.65 -24.93 -18.97
N ALA A 170 2.96 -24.98 -17.67
CA ALA A 170 4.35 -25.09 -17.21
C ALA A 170 5.01 -26.37 -17.73
N GLU A 171 4.35 -27.52 -17.55
CA GLU A 171 4.81 -28.82 -18.06
C GLU A 171 4.97 -28.83 -19.59
N ALA A 172 3.97 -28.32 -20.33
CA ALA A 172 3.97 -28.35 -21.79
C ALA A 172 4.95 -27.35 -22.44
N SER A 173 5.34 -26.28 -21.74
CA SER A 173 6.20 -25.21 -22.29
C SER A 173 7.63 -25.21 -21.74
N GLY A 174 7.87 -25.85 -20.60
CA GLY A 174 9.14 -25.76 -19.86
C GLY A 174 9.36 -24.41 -19.16
N ASN A 175 8.38 -23.51 -19.16
CA ASN A 175 8.43 -22.26 -18.41
C ASN A 175 8.14 -22.50 -16.92
N GLU A 176 8.63 -21.61 -16.06
CA GLU A 176 8.18 -21.53 -14.67
C GLU A 176 6.66 -21.25 -14.62
N ARG A 177 5.93 -21.99 -13.77
CA ARG A 177 4.48 -21.88 -13.64
C ARG A 177 4.05 -20.46 -13.30
N LEU A 178 2.97 -20.00 -13.95
CA LEU A 178 2.28 -18.77 -13.57
C LEU A 178 1.77 -18.86 -12.11
N LEU A 179 2.12 -17.87 -11.30
CA LEU A 179 1.65 -17.77 -9.92
C LEU A 179 0.13 -17.53 -9.89
N LEU A 180 -0.57 -18.15 -8.95
CA LEU A 180 -2.00 -17.91 -8.70
C LEU A 180 -2.20 -17.42 -7.26
N THR A 181 -2.74 -16.22 -7.13
CA THR A 181 -3.03 -15.57 -5.85
C THR A 181 -4.43 -15.00 -5.83
N ALA A 182 -4.91 -14.64 -4.64
CA ALA A 182 -6.19 -13.94 -4.49
C ALA A 182 -6.13 -12.90 -3.38
N ALA A 183 -6.75 -11.74 -3.62
CA ALA A 183 -7.11 -10.80 -2.58
C ALA A 183 -8.38 -11.29 -1.87
N VAL A 184 -8.37 -11.27 -0.53
CA VAL A 184 -9.43 -11.89 0.27
C VAL A 184 -9.86 -11.02 1.44
N ALA A 185 -11.18 -10.93 1.67
CA ALA A 185 -11.78 -10.11 2.73
C ALA A 185 -11.23 -10.46 4.13
N ALA A 186 -11.07 -9.46 5.01
CA ALA A 186 -10.72 -9.69 6.41
C ALA A 186 -11.93 -9.74 7.37
N ALA A 187 -13.08 -9.15 6.99
CA ALA A 187 -14.28 -9.16 7.82
C ALA A 187 -14.94 -10.54 7.86
N LYS A 188 -15.11 -11.12 9.07
CA LYS A 188 -15.59 -12.49 9.30
C LYS A 188 -16.82 -12.89 8.46
N ILE A 189 -17.81 -12.00 8.38
CA ILE A 189 -19.07 -12.22 7.65
C ILE A 189 -18.88 -12.43 6.15
N ASN A 190 -17.86 -11.79 5.55
CA ASN A 190 -17.52 -11.98 4.14
C ASN A 190 -16.68 -13.26 3.96
N ILE A 191 -15.75 -13.56 4.87
CA ILE A 191 -14.96 -14.80 4.86
C ILE A 191 -15.88 -16.03 4.86
N ASP A 192 -16.84 -16.07 5.78
CA ASP A 192 -17.79 -17.18 5.92
C ASP A 192 -18.65 -17.38 4.66
N LYS A 193 -18.99 -16.28 3.97
CA LYS A 193 -19.78 -16.30 2.73
C LYS A 193 -18.97 -16.67 1.48
N ALA A 194 -17.71 -16.23 1.37
CA ALA A 194 -16.97 -16.25 0.12
C ALA A 194 -16.02 -17.45 -0.06
N TYR A 195 -15.41 -17.95 1.01
CA TYR A 195 -14.21 -18.80 0.86
C TYR A 195 -14.33 -20.18 1.51
N GLU A 196 -14.01 -21.22 0.75
CA GLU A 196 -13.69 -22.57 1.25
C GLU A 196 -12.18 -22.64 1.47
N VAL A 197 -11.71 -22.00 2.55
CA VAL A 197 -10.29 -21.73 2.82
C VAL A 197 -9.43 -22.98 2.76
N ASP A 198 -9.92 -24.08 3.34
CA ASP A 198 -9.30 -25.40 3.36
C ASP A 198 -9.06 -25.99 1.95
N LYS A 199 -9.98 -25.72 1.00
CA LYS A 199 -9.88 -26.17 -0.39
C LYS A 199 -9.10 -25.22 -1.29
N LEU A 200 -9.10 -23.93 -0.99
CA LEU A 200 -8.32 -22.92 -1.71
C LEU A 200 -6.82 -23.00 -1.38
N VAL A 201 -6.47 -23.38 -0.14
CA VAL A 201 -5.08 -23.45 0.34
C VAL A 201 -4.13 -24.33 -0.49
N PRO A 202 -4.54 -25.51 -1.00
CA PRO A 202 -3.71 -26.30 -1.93
C PRO A 202 -3.42 -25.61 -3.26
N VAL A 203 -4.41 -24.90 -3.85
CA VAL A 203 -4.36 -24.40 -5.24
C VAL A 203 -3.91 -22.95 -5.40
N MET A 204 -3.69 -22.23 -4.29
CA MET A 204 -3.17 -20.85 -4.26
C MET A 204 -1.69 -20.82 -3.83
N ASP A 205 -0.85 -20.03 -4.47
CA ASP A 205 0.53 -19.82 -4.02
C ASP A 205 0.58 -19.05 -2.69
N TRP A 206 -0.25 -18.01 -2.55
CA TRP A 206 -0.56 -17.34 -1.29
C TRP A 206 -1.86 -16.51 -1.40
N PHE A 207 -2.29 -15.95 -0.26
CA PHE A 207 -3.45 -15.07 -0.14
C PHE A 207 -3.04 -13.67 0.32
N ASN A 208 -3.64 -12.67 -0.30
CA ASN A 208 -3.47 -11.25 -0.02
C ASN A 208 -4.64 -10.82 0.90
N LEU A 209 -4.46 -10.94 2.23
CA LEU A 209 -5.54 -10.69 3.19
C LEU A 209 -5.76 -9.18 3.32
N MET A 210 -6.92 -8.68 2.89
CA MET A 210 -7.28 -7.27 2.92
C MET A 210 -7.65 -6.81 4.34
N THR A 211 -6.65 -6.76 5.24
CA THR A 211 -6.78 -6.41 6.66
C THR A 211 -6.81 -4.89 6.92
N TYR A 212 -7.62 -4.24 6.11
CA TYR A 212 -7.99 -2.84 6.16
C TYR A 212 -9.49 -2.75 5.84
N ASP A 213 -10.05 -1.55 5.85
CA ASP A 213 -11.47 -1.28 5.56
C ASP A 213 -12.45 -2.06 6.44
N PHE A 214 -12.03 -2.37 7.67
CA PHE A 214 -12.90 -2.80 8.76
C PHE A 214 -13.94 -1.71 9.13
N HIS A 215 -13.55 -0.44 9.00
CA HIS A 215 -14.35 0.73 9.37
C HIS A 215 -14.17 1.87 8.36
N GLY A 216 -15.19 2.71 8.22
CA GLY A 216 -15.19 3.82 7.26
C GLY A 216 -16.45 4.67 7.34
N SER A 217 -16.62 5.59 6.39
CA SER A 217 -17.75 6.53 6.33
C SER A 217 -19.14 5.89 6.13
N TRP A 218 -19.19 4.57 5.88
CA TRP A 218 -20.42 3.79 5.80
C TRP A 218 -20.96 3.32 7.17
N ASP A 219 -20.17 3.39 8.24
CA ASP A 219 -20.59 3.00 9.59
C ASP A 219 -20.52 4.17 10.59
N GLN A 220 -21.23 4.06 11.71
CA GLN A 220 -21.39 5.16 12.67
C GLN A 220 -20.23 5.25 13.69
N ASN A 221 -19.34 4.25 13.71
CA ASN A 221 -18.22 4.18 14.63
C ASN A 221 -17.00 4.82 13.97
N ARG A 222 -16.49 5.91 14.55
CA ARG A 222 -15.21 6.53 14.15
C ARG A 222 -14.00 5.71 14.66
N ALA A 223 -14.02 4.41 14.39
CA ALA A 223 -12.98 3.44 14.67
C ALA A 223 -11.92 3.43 13.54
N HIS A 224 -10.86 2.64 13.71
CA HIS A 224 -9.77 2.59 12.74
C HIS A 224 -10.06 1.57 11.63
N HIS A 225 -9.86 1.93 10.36
CA HIS A 225 -10.09 1.00 9.25
C HIS A 225 -9.15 -0.22 9.26
N SER A 226 -8.01 -0.15 9.96
CA SER A 226 -6.99 -1.20 10.05
C SER A 226 -6.41 -1.31 11.48
N SER A 227 -7.23 -1.48 12.51
CA SER A 227 -6.72 -1.71 13.89
C SER A 227 -5.91 -3.01 13.99
N LEU A 228 -4.81 -3.01 14.74
CA LEU A 228 -4.02 -4.22 14.96
C LEU A 228 -4.70 -5.17 15.97
N ASN A 229 -5.19 -4.59 17.07
CA ASN A 229 -5.91 -5.28 18.15
C ASN A 229 -7.32 -4.67 18.33
N SER A 230 -8.21 -5.40 19.00
CA SER A 230 -9.48 -4.84 19.50
C SER A 230 -9.25 -3.60 20.37
N LYS A 231 -10.19 -2.65 20.30
CA LYS A 231 -10.18 -1.43 21.12
C LYS A 231 -10.44 -1.72 22.59
N ASP A 232 -11.39 -2.58 22.91
CA ASP A 232 -11.86 -2.79 24.29
C ASP A 232 -11.95 -4.27 24.69
N ASN A 233 -11.43 -5.19 23.85
CA ASN A 233 -11.48 -6.65 24.02
C ASN A 233 -12.92 -7.17 24.15
N GLU A 234 -13.85 -6.56 23.42
CA GLU A 234 -15.24 -6.99 23.36
C GLU A 234 -15.32 -8.38 22.69
N LYS A 235 -16.11 -9.30 23.27
CA LYS A 235 -16.10 -10.72 22.88
C LYS A 235 -16.56 -10.98 21.45
N ASP A 236 -17.35 -10.05 20.92
CA ASP A 236 -18.00 -10.13 19.61
C ASP A 236 -17.35 -9.18 18.58
N ASP A 237 -16.28 -8.48 18.96
CA ASP A 237 -15.45 -7.71 18.02
C ASP A 237 -14.65 -8.67 17.12
N THR A 238 -14.83 -8.49 15.82
CA THR A 238 -14.21 -9.32 14.76
C THR A 238 -13.56 -8.47 13.66
N MET A 239 -13.37 -7.17 13.92
CA MET A 239 -13.05 -6.17 12.90
C MET A 239 -11.67 -5.52 13.12
N TYR A 240 -10.66 -6.37 13.36
CA TYR A 240 -9.25 -6.01 13.52
C TYR A 240 -8.32 -7.09 12.95
N ILE A 241 -7.07 -6.71 12.63
CA ILE A 241 -6.05 -7.57 12.00
C ILE A 241 -5.89 -8.91 12.74
N ASP A 242 -5.67 -8.86 14.05
CA ASP A 242 -5.34 -10.05 14.82
C ASP A 242 -6.49 -11.08 14.86
N PHE A 243 -7.75 -10.62 14.85
CA PHE A 243 -8.90 -11.51 14.67
C PHE A 243 -8.86 -12.17 13.30
N ALA A 244 -8.75 -11.38 12.22
CA ALA A 244 -8.82 -11.90 10.85
C ALA A 244 -7.74 -12.95 10.57
N VAL A 245 -6.50 -12.68 10.99
CA VAL A 245 -5.36 -13.62 10.86
C VAL A 245 -5.64 -14.91 11.62
N LYS A 246 -6.04 -14.84 12.90
CA LYS A 246 -6.36 -16.03 13.71
C LYS A 246 -7.59 -16.78 13.18
N TYR A 247 -8.54 -16.09 12.56
CA TYR A 247 -9.71 -16.71 11.95
C TYR A 247 -9.33 -17.51 10.70
N TYR A 248 -8.51 -16.95 9.80
CA TYR A 248 -7.98 -17.70 8.66
C TYR A 248 -7.11 -18.89 9.10
N GLN A 249 -6.29 -18.76 10.15
CA GLN A 249 -5.53 -19.88 10.73
C GLN A 249 -6.46 -20.98 11.25
N LYS A 250 -7.54 -20.60 11.95
CA LYS A 250 -8.59 -21.54 12.43
C LYS A 250 -9.34 -22.23 11.29
N LEU A 251 -9.49 -21.58 10.14
CA LEU A 251 -10.04 -22.17 8.91
C LEU A 251 -9.02 -22.99 8.10
N GLY A 252 -7.82 -23.24 8.64
CA GLY A 252 -6.82 -24.12 8.05
C GLY A 252 -5.78 -23.46 7.15
N MET A 253 -5.78 -22.12 7.01
CA MET A 253 -4.77 -21.42 6.21
C MET A 253 -3.40 -21.41 6.91
N PRO A 254 -2.32 -21.90 6.26
CA PRO A 254 -0.97 -21.81 6.81
C PRO A 254 -0.49 -20.36 6.89
N ALA A 255 0.15 -20.00 8.00
CA ALA A 255 0.68 -18.65 8.23
C ALA A 255 1.60 -18.17 7.09
N ASN A 256 2.47 -19.06 6.57
CA ASN A 256 3.38 -18.74 5.47
C ASN A 256 2.69 -18.50 4.10
N LYS A 257 1.39 -18.82 3.95
CA LYS A 257 0.56 -18.43 2.81
C LYS A 257 -0.26 -17.15 3.05
N MET A 258 -0.13 -16.49 4.20
CA MET A 258 -0.77 -15.20 4.48
C MET A 258 0.16 -14.03 4.17
N MET A 259 -0.29 -13.10 3.32
CA MET A 259 0.29 -11.77 3.22
C MET A 259 -0.65 -10.80 3.93
N LEU A 260 -0.16 -10.13 4.96
CA LEU A 260 -0.96 -9.18 5.75
C LEU A 260 -1.14 -7.88 4.96
N GLY A 261 -2.37 -7.51 4.62
CA GLY A 261 -2.70 -6.30 3.87
C GLY A 261 -2.58 -5.03 4.70
N LEU A 262 -1.80 -4.08 4.18
CA LEU A 262 -1.43 -2.83 4.82
C LEU A 262 -1.77 -1.66 3.88
N GLY A 263 -2.68 -0.78 4.33
CA GLY A 263 -3.10 0.38 3.57
C GLY A 263 -2.10 1.53 3.66
N THR A 264 -1.71 2.14 2.55
CA THR A 264 -0.95 3.42 2.52
C THR A 264 -1.89 4.63 2.47
N TYR A 265 -3.03 4.50 3.13
CA TYR A 265 -4.14 5.46 3.15
C TYR A 265 -4.83 5.41 4.52
N GLY A 266 -5.95 6.11 4.66
CA GLY A 266 -6.84 6.04 5.81
C GLY A 266 -8.29 6.31 5.45
N ARG A 267 -9.20 6.12 6.42
CA ARG A 267 -10.65 6.37 6.25
C ARG A 267 -11.29 7.13 7.41
N GLY A 268 -12.33 7.90 7.10
CA GLY A 268 -13.20 8.58 8.06
C GLY A 268 -13.77 9.92 7.55
N ASP A 269 -14.24 10.76 8.46
CA ASP A 269 -14.87 12.07 8.22
C ASP A 269 -13.86 13.18 7.81
N THR A 270 -12.90 12.88 6.93
CA THR A 270 -11.95 13.84 6.35
C THR A 270 -12.50 14.48 5.07
N PRO A 271 -12.23 15.78 4.83
CA PRO A 271 -12.60 16.42 3.57
C PRO A 271 -11.93 15.79 2.35
N ALA A 272 -12.63 15.91 1.22
CA ALA A 272 -12.14 15.67 -0.13
C ALA A 272 -10.82 16.42 -0.42
N MET A 273 -9.69 15.71 -0.48
CA MET A 273 -8.40 16.30 -0.82
C MET A 273 -8.12 16.24 -2.34
N PRO A 274 -7.51 17.30 -2.93
CA PRO A 274 -7.43 17.44 -4.39
C PRO A 274 -6.38 16.53 -5.05
N TYR A 275 -5.39 16.03 -4.31
CA TYR A 275 -4.30 15.22 -4.84
C TYR A 275 -4.67 13.73 -4.98
N THR A 276 -5.86 13.32 -4.53
CA THR A 276 -6.43 11.97 -4.66
C THR A 276 -6.60 11.48 -6.10
N GLY A 277 -6.94 12.36 -7.05
CA GLY A 277 -7.46 12.03 -8.40
C GLY A 277 -8.80 11.28 -8.43
N PHE A 278 -9.08 10.45 -7.42
CA PHE A 278 -10.38 9.86 -7.05
C PHE A 278 -11.43 10.92 -6.63
N LYS A 279 -11.55 12.03 -7.38
CA LYS A 279 -12.52 13.13 -7.17
C LYS A 279 -12.64 13.66 -5.72
N GLY A 280 -11.61 13.46 -4.89
CA GLY A 280 -11.68 13.69 -3.44
C GLY A 280 -12.79 12.89 -2.76
N GLU A 281 -12.71 11.56 -2.72
CA GLU A 281 -13.71 10.73 -2.03
C GLU A 281 -13.79 11.08 -0.52
N SER A 282 -14.88 11.74 -0.13
CA SER A 282 -15.18 12.09 1.26
C SER A 282 -15.42 10.81 2.08
N GLY A 283 -14.40 10.39 2.81
CA GLY A 283 -14.33 9.05 3.40
C GLY A 283 -12.92 8.44 3.36
N PHE A 284 -12.04 8.99 2.52
CA PHE A 284 -10.74 8.43 2.16
C PHE A 284 -9.63 9.50 2.19
N VAL A 285 -8.38 9.12 2.48
CA VAL A 285 -7.22 10.03 2.47
C VAL A 285 -5.92 9.24 2.21
N ALA A 286 -5.10 9.63 1.24
CA ALA A 286 -3.80 8.96 0.99
C ALA A 286 -2.76 9.33 2.09
N TYR A 287 -1.71 8.52 2.30
CA TYR A 287 -0.71 8.82 3.34
C TYR A 287 -0.04 10.18 3.12
N TYR A 288 0.33 10.50 1.88
CA TYR A 288 0.90 11.81 1.56
C TYR A 288 -0.05 12.98 1.84
N GLU A 289 -1.37 12.77 1.75
CA GLU A 289 -2.39 13.77 2.11
C GLU A 289 -2.60 13.87 3.63
N SER A 290 -2.43 12.76 4.36
CA SER A 290 -2.41 12.76 5.83
C SER A 290 -1.29 13.69 6.36
N CYS A 291 -0.12 13.66 5.71
CA CYS A 291 0.99 14.56 6.00
C CYS A 291 0.65 16.03 5.71
N ILE A 292 -0.07 16.32 4.61
CA ILE A 292 -0.56 17.68 4.31
C ILE A 292 -1.54 18.15 5.39
N GLN A 293 -2.52 17.33 5.79
CA GLN A 293 -3.51 17.69 6.82
C GLN A 293 -2.85 17.93 8.19
N ILE A 294 -1.88 17.11 8.58
CA ILE A 294 -1.16 17.27 9.86
C ILE A 294 -0.22 18.49 9.84
N VAL A 295 0.54 18.69 8.77
CA VAL A 295 1.62 19.70 8.72
C VAL A 295 1.15 21.06 8.20
N CYS A 296 0.37 21.09 7.12
CA CYS A 296 -0.08 22.32 6.47
C CYS A 296 -1.36 22.88 7.11
N GLU A 297 -2.35 22.01 7.34
CA GLU A 297 -3.65 22.39 7.94
C GLU A 297 -3.63 22.37 9.48
N LYS A 298 -2.55 21.86 10.08
CA LYS A 298 -2.32 21.79 11.53
C LYS A 298 -3.34 20.92 12.28
N MET A 299 -3.89 19.90 11.61
CA MET A 299 -4.65 18.85 12.29
C MET A 299 -3.73 18.03 13.20
N LYS A 300 -4.28 17.43 14.26
CA LYS A 300 -3.47 16.70 15.25
C LYS A 300 -3.49 15.21 14.96
N GLU A 301 -2.32 14.60 14.83
CA GLU A 301 -2.20 13.15 15.01
C GLU A 301 -2.34 12.81 16.51
N THR A 302 -3.12 11.78 16.83
CA THR A 302 -3.15 11.13 18.15
C THR A 302 -2.89 9.63 17.98
N TRP A 303 -2.50 8.94 19.06
CA TRP A 303 -2.10 7.52 19.01
C TRP A 303 -2.95 6.67 19.95
N ASP A 304 -3.59 5.62 19.42
CA ASP A 304 -4.23 4.59 20.25
C ASP A 304 -3.20 3.53 20.66
N ALA A 305 -2.91 3.47 21.96
CA ALA A 305 -1.93 2.56 22.53
C ALA A 305 -2.40 1.10 22.66
N LYS A 306 -3.70 0.82 22.54
CA LYS A 306 -4.26 -0.55 22.50
C LYS A 306 -4.31 -1.06 21.06
N GLN A 307 -4.91 -0.28 20.17
CA GLN A 307 -5.13 -0.63 18.77
C GLN A 307 -3.86 -0.52 17.91
N LEU A 308 -2.82 0.16 18.42
CA LEU A 308 -1.50 0.35 17.82
C LEU A 308 -1.51 1.09 16.47
N VAL A 309 -2.36 2.12 16.38
CA VAL A 309 -2.63 2.92 15.19
C VAL A 309 -2.84 4.40 15.54
N PRO A 310 -2.51 5.35 14.63
CA PRO A 310 -2.80 6.76 14.82
C PRO A 310 -4.19 7.16 14.31
N PHE A 311 -4.65 8.34 14.74
CA PHE A 311 -5.82 9.01 14.16
C PHE A 311 -5.49 10.46 13.85
N ILE A 312 -5.94 10.96 12.69
CA ILE A 312 -6.11 12.40 12.51
C ILE A 312 -7.30 12.83 13.36
N THR A 313 -7.14 13.90 14.13
CA THR A 313 -8.17 14.47 15.01
C THR A 313 -8.41 15.94 14.74
N GLY A 314 -9.67 16.36 14.93
CA GLY A 314 -10.09 17.75 14.80
C GLY A 314 -9.65 18.64 15.98
N PRO A 315 -10.01 19.94 15.95
CA PRO A 315 -9.61 20.91 16.97
C PRO A 315 -9.93 20.51 18.42
N TYR A 316 -11.00 19.74 18.63
CA TYR A 316 -11.49 19.26 19.92
C TYR A 316 -11.01 17.82 20.25
N ASN A 317 -9.94 17.35 19.58
CA ASN A 317 -9.36 16.02 19.70
C ASN A 317 -10.31 14.85 19.29
N GLN A 318 -11.42 15.14 18.62
CA GLN A 318 -12.31 14.11 18.11
C GLN A 318 -11.69 13.39 16.90
N PRO A 319 -11.72 12.05 16.81
CA PRO A 319 -11.29 11.31 15.63
C PRO A 319 -11.94 11.83 14.35
N LYS A 320 -11.14 11.96 13.30
CA LYS A 320 -11.57 12.34 11.96
C LYS A 320 -11.30 11.23 10.95
N ALA A 321 -10.06 10.78 10.82
CA ALA A 321 -9.73 9.57 10.08
C ALA A 321 -8.78 8.69 10.87
N GLY A 322 -8.95 7.38 10.78
CA GLY A 322 -7.87 6.42 11.04
C GLY A 322 -6.95 6.38 9.83
N VAL A 323 -5.64 6.48 10.04
CA VAL A 323 -4.61 6.52 8.99
C VAL A 323 -3.44 5.63 9.39
N GLU A 324 -2.58 5.23 8.47
CA GLU A 324 -1.29 4.62 8.83
C GLU A 324 -0.17 5.65 9.00
N ASN A 325 0.87 5.31 9.76
CA ASN A 325 2.14 6.03 9.77
C ASN A 325 3.33 5.07 9.95
N VAL A 326 4.56 5.59 9.90
CA VAL A 326 5.80 4.81 10.11
C VAL A 326 5.76 4.00 11.42
N ARG A 327 5.10 4.50 12.48
CA ARG A 327 5.01 3.80 13.76
C ARG A 327 4.02 2.62 13.72
N SER A 328 2.82 2.79 13.15
CA SER A 328 1.86 1.67 13.02
C SER A 328 2.37 0.59 12.06
N MET A 329 2.93 0.99 10.90
CA MET A 329 3.55 0.05 9.95
C MET A 329 4.70 -0.75 10.60
N LYS A 330 5.48 -0.13 11.48
CA LYS A 330 6.53 -0.81 12.26
C LYS A 330 5.96 -1.82 13.27
N TYR A 331 4.83 -1.56 13.92
CA TYR A 331 4.16 -2.57 14.75
C TYR A 331 3.61 -3.72 13.90
N LYS A 332 2.90 -3.43 12.81
CA LYS A 332 2.30 -4.43 11.92
C LYS A 332 3.35 -5.31 11.23
N ALA A 333 4.48 -4.74 10.79
CA ALA A 333 5.60 -5.51 10.25
C ALA A 333 6.29 -6.39 11.31
N ASN A 334 6.28 -6.02 12.60
CA ASN A 334 6.72 -6.92 13.67
C ASN A 334 5.69 -8.03 13.95
N TYR A 335 4.39 -7.72 13.87
CA TYR A 335 3.32 -8.72 14.00
C TYR A 335 3.42 -9.82 12.93
N ILE A 336 3.73 -9.48 11.67
CA ILE A 336 4.01 -10.43 10.57
C ILE A 336 5.09 -11.44 11.00
N LYS A 337 6.22 -10.95 11.55
CA LYS A 337 7.32 -11.80 12.01
C LYS A 337 6.93 -12.66 13.22
N GLN A 338 6.26 -12.07 14.20
CA GLN A 338 5.86 -12.75 15.45
C GLN A 338 4.86 -13.89 15.21
N ASN A 339 4.01 -13.77 14.19
CA ASN A 339 3.03 -14.80 13.81
C ASN A 339 3.52 -15.70 12.65
N ASN A 340 4.80 -15.57 12.24
CA ASN A 340 5.43 -16.32 11.14
C ASN A 340 4.67 -16.23 9.80
N LEU A 341 4.01 -15.09 9.55
CA LEU A 341 3.23 -14.88 8.33
C LEU A 341 4.13 -14.87 7.08
N GLY A 342 3.56 -15.16 5.92
CA GLY A 342 4.28 -15.21 4.64
C GLY A 342 4.90 -13.88 4.21
N GLY A 343 4.34 -12.76 4.68
CA GLY A 343 4.83 -11.43 4.34
C GLY A 343 3.80 -10.32 4.50
N ALA A 344 4.04 -9.22 3.81
CA ALA A 344 3.15 -8.06 3.72
C ALA A 344 2.58 -7.92 2.31
N MET A 345 1.31 -7.52 2.25
CA MET A 345 0.64 -7.00 1.07
C MET A 345 0.38 -5.51 1.27
N ILE A 346 0.55 -4.69 0.24
CA ILE A 346 0.45 -3.23 0.32
C ILE A 346 -0.53 -2.70 -0.73
N TRP A 347 -1.57 -2.01 -0.26
CA TRP A 347 -2.51 -1.24 -1.07
C TRP A 347 -2.35 0.26 -0.75
N THR A 348 -1.62 1.05 -1.54
CA THR A 348 -0.90 0.78 -2.79
C THR A 348 0.48 1.47 -2.80
N LEU A 349 1.25 1.30 -3.87
CA LEU A 349 2.49 2.07 -4.11
C LEU A 349 2.21 3.58 -4.23
N ASP A 350 1.15 3.93 -4.96
CA ASP A 350 0.82 5.28 -5.38
C ASP A 350 0.25 6.17 -4.26
N MET A 351 -0.07 5.63 -3.08
CA MET A 351 -0.61 6.39 -1.94
C MET A 351 0.39 6.60 -0.78
N ASP A 352 1.54 5.93 -0.78
CA ASP A 352 2.69 6.27 0.08
C ASP A 352 3.32 7.61 -0.39
N ASP A 353 4.25 8.21 0.36
CA ASP A 353 5.03 9.37 -0.13
C ASP A 353 6.11 8.89 -1.13
N PHE A 354 5.68 8.38 -2.28
CA PHE A 354 6.53 7.70 -3.27
C PHE A 354 7.62 8.61 -3.86
N ARG A 355 7.35 9.92 -3.94
CA ARG A 355 8.34 10.93 -4.35
C ARG A 355 9.12 11.56 -3.19
N GLY A 356 8.69 11.38 -1.94
CA GLY A 356 9.34 11.92 -0.74
C GLY A 356 9.13 13.42 -0.54
N GLN A 357 8.06 13.97 -1.13
CA GLN A 357 7.79 15.40 -1.27
C GLN A 357 6.85 15.95 -0.19
N PHE A 358 6.06 15.10 0.46
CA PHE A 358 4.91 15.51 1.28
C PHE A 358 5.14 15.35 2.79
N CYS A 359 5.90 14.35 3.21
CA CYS A 359 6.06 13.99 4.61
C CYS A 359 7.45 14.31 5.22
N CYS A 360 8.44 14.67 4.38
CA CYS A 360 9.86 14.85 4.75
C CYS A 360 10.57 13.57 5.27
N GLN A 361 10.04 12.40 4.94
CA GLN A 361 10.56 11.09 5.41
C GLN A 361 11.38 10.33 4.35
N GLY A 362 11.52 10.90 3.14
CA GLY A 362 12.14 10.26 1.97
C GLY A 362 11.12 9.47 1.13
N LYS A 363 11.54 8.96 -0.03
CA LYS A 363 10.66 8.17 -0.94
C LYS A 363 10.18 6.87 -0.28
N PHE A 364 8.89 6.56 -0.39
CA PHE A 364 8.23 5.33 0.10
C PHE A 364 8.45 5.05 1.61
N PRO A 365 8.10 5.99 2.52
CA PRO A 365 8.38 5.84 3.94
C PRO A 365 7.60 4.70 4.61
N LEU A 366 6.36 4.42 4.23
CA LEU A 366 5.60 3.31 4.81
C LEU A 366 6.14 1.96 4.32
N ILE A 367 6.37 1.82 3.01
CA ILE A 367 6.82 0.55 2.42
C ILE A 367 8.26 0.22 2.80
N LYS A 368 9.16 1.21 2.88
CA LYS A 368 10.53 1.01 3.39
C LYS A 368 10.56 0.66 4.86
N THR A 369 9.60 1.14 5.66
CA THR A 369 9.46 0.72 7.07
C THR A 369 9.14 -0.77 7.17
N ILE A 370 8.18 -1.24 6.37
CA ILE A 370 7.83 -2.67 6.28
C ILE A 370 9.06 -3.49 5.87
N LYS A 371 9.71 -3.13 4.76
CA LYS A 371 10.93 -3.80 4.26
C LYS A 371 12.04 -3.87 5.32
N ALA A 372 12.33 -2.74 5.99
CA ALA A 372 13.39 -2.65 6.99
C ALA A 372 13.13 -3.52 8.22
N VAL A 373 11.87 -3.65 8.67
CA VAL A 373 11.51 -4.54 9.79
C VAL A 373 11.56 -6.00 9.37
N LEU A 374 10.95 -6.36 8.23
CA LEU A 374 10.89 -7.74 7.75
C LEU A 374 12.29 -8.32 7.50
N HIS A 375 13.14 -7.59 6.76
CA HIS A 375 14.51 -8.03 6.45
C HIS A 375 15.55 -7.66 7.53
N GLY A 376 15.13 -7.16 8.69
CA GLY A 376 16.03 -6.84 9.82
C GLY A 376 16.96 -5.63 9.59
N GLN A 377 16.82 -4.92 8.47
CA GLN A 377 17.58 -3.75 8.06
C GLN A 377 17.17 -2.47 8.85
N LEU A 378 17.07 -2.55 10.18
CA LEU A 378 16.52 -1.50 11.04
C LEU A 378 17.29 -0.16 10.97
N LYS A 379 18.54 -0.16 10.48
CA LYS A 379 19.31 1.06 10.18
C LYS A 379 18.74 1.88 9.01
N LEU A 380 17.92 1.26 8.15
CA LEU A 380 17.28 1.88 6.99
C LEU A 380 15.85 2.38 7.28
N LEU A 381 15.43 2.39 8.56
CA LEU A 381 14.12 2.90 8.95
C LEU A 381 13.99 4.41 8.62
N PRO A 382 12.93 4.83 7.92
CA PRO A 382 12.56 6.23 7.77
C PRO A 382 12.34 6.93 9.10
N LYS A 383 12.42 8.27 9.10
CA LYS A 383 12.19 9.09 10.29
C LYS A 383 10.72 8.99 10.71
N GLU A 384 10.43 8.63 11.95
CA GLU A 384 9.04 8.60 12.46
C GLU A 384 8.39 10.00 12.50
N LYS A 385 9.19 11.08 12.52
CA LYS A 385 8.69 12.46 12.57
C LYS A 385 8.54 13.08 11.18
N MET A 386 7.34 13.61 10.89
CA MET A 386 7.03 14.41 9.69
C MET A 386 7.72 15.80 9.69
N CYS A 387 7.57 16.54 8.58
CA CYS A 387 8.00 17.93 8.44
C CYS A 387 7.56 18.84 9.62
N SER A 388 8.41 19.80 10.02
CA SER A 388 8.05 20.84 11.00
C SER A 388 7.26 22.03 10.42
N THR A 389 7.19 22.11 9.09
CA THR A 389 6.58 23.19 8.30
C THR A 389 6.08 22.62 6.98
N CYS A 390 4.97 23.14 6.45
CA CYS A 390 4.38 22.69 5.18
C CYS A 390 5.45 22.68 4.05
N PRO A 391 5.78 21.52 3.46
CA PRO A 391 6.92 21.40 2.55
C PRO A 391 6.63 21.89 1.12
N THR A 392 5.40 21.69 0.64
CA THR A 392 5.02 21.98 -0.74
C THR A 392 4.65 23.46 -0.92
N LYS A 393 5.22 24.09 -1.95
CA LYS A 393 4.69 25.37 -2.48
C LYS A 393 3.33 25.13 -3.15
N GLU A 394 3.22 24.02 -3.89
CA GLU A 394 2.08 23.61 -4.72
C GLU A 394 0.73 23.61 -3.97
N TYR A 395 0.73 23.29 -2.66
CA TYR A 395 -0.48 23.36 -1.82
C TYR A 395 -1.05 24.78 -1.69
N LYS A 396 -0.23 25.82 -1.83
CA LYS A 396 -0.65 27.23 -1.74
C LYS A 396 -1.20 27.75 -3.07
N ASP A 397 -0.73 27.21 -4.18
CA ASP A 397 -1.11 27.61 -5.53
C ASP A 397 -2.36 26.83 -5.99
N PHE A 398 -2.60 25.62 -5.46
CA PHE A 398 -3.84 24.90 -5.64
C PHE A 398 -5.01 25.55 -4.89
N LYS A 399 -5.78 26.39 -5.58
CA LYS A 399 -7.07 26.89 -5.07
C LYS A 399 -8.15 25.80 -5.24
N PRO A 400 -8.75 25.24 -4.17
CA PRO A 400 -9.95 24.42 -4.30
C PRO A 400 -11.11 25.25 -4.85
N ASN A 401 -11.96 24.63 -5.67
CA ASN A 401 -13.05 25.30 -6.38
C ASN A 401 -14.02 26.01 -5.43
N SER A 402 -13.86 27.33 -5.31
CA SER A 402 -14.93 28.21 -4.82
C SER A 402 -15.97 28.38 -5.92
N GLN A 403 -17.25 28.37 -5.55
CA GLN A 403 -18.35 28.46 -6.50
C GLN A 403 -18.24 29.72 -7.38
N SER A 404 -18.56 29.58 -8.67
CA SER A 404 -18.39 30.63 -9.66
C SER A 404 -19.29 31.85 -9.39
N GLN A 405 -18.67 32.96 -9.01
CA GLN A 405 -19.20 34.30 -9.31
C GLN A 405 -18.18 35.05 -10.19
N PRO A 406 -18.65 35.80 -11.21
CA PRO A 406 -17.76 36.54 -12.08
C PRO A 406 -17.25 37.80 -11.36
N GLN A 407 -15.93 37.96 -11.25
CA GLN A 407 -15.33 39.24 -10.88
C GLN A 407 -14.39 39.77 -11.97
N THR A 408 -14.44 41.08 -12.10
CA THR A 408 -13.86 41.89 -13.16
C THR A 408 -12.33 41.93 -13.16
N THR A 409 -11.77 42.17 -14.34
CA THR A 409 -10.33 42.33 -14.57
C THR A 409 -9.75 43.59 -13.94
N GLU A 410 -8.62 43.47 -13.24
CA GLU A 410 -7.63 44.54 -13.08
C GLU A 410 -6.20 44.02 -13.30
N LYS A 411 -5.26 44.93 -13.59
CA LYS A 411 -3.93 44.64 -14.16
C LYS A 411 -2.82 44.71 -13.08
N PRO A 412 -1.88 43.76 -13.02
CA PRO A 412 -0.79 43.79 -12.03
C PRO A 412 0.37 44.71 -12.46
N THR A 413 1.04 45.37 -11.51
CA THR A 413 2.37 45.99 -11.73
C THR A 413 3.25 46.02 -10.46
N LYS A 414 4.36 45.28 -10.47
CA LYS A 414 5.76 45.73 -10.15
C LYS A 414 6.73 44.55 -10.04
N LYS A 415 7.92 44.67 -10.67
CA LYS A 415 9.04 43.72 -10.54
C LYS A 415 9.91 44.02 -9.29
N PRO A 416 10.46 43.01 -8.60
CA PRO A 416 11.69 43.13 -7.80
C PRO A 416 12.95 43.07 -8.69
N LYS A 417 14.14 43.33 -8.12
CA LYS A 417 15.43 43.38 -8.85
C LYS A 417 16.21 42.04 -8.77
N LYS A 418 17.00 41.72 -9.81
CA LYS A 418 17.96 40.59 -9.81
C LYS A 418 19.07 40.82 -8.75
N SER A 419 19.59 39.73 -8.18
CA SER A 419 20.83 39.65 -7.40
C SER A 419 21.69 38.54 -7.99
N LYS A 420 23.02 38.69 -7.96
CA LYS A 420 23.94 37.74 -8.60
C LYS A 420 23.96 36.36 -7.92
N ARG A 421 24.17 35.32 -8.72
CA ARG A 421 24.77 34.02 -8.36
C ARG A 421 25.89 33.75 -9.37
N ASP A 422 26.85 32.93 -8.96
CA ASP A 422 27.83 32.27 -9.83
C ASP A 422 27.77 30.75 -9.53
N ALA A 423 28.22 29.92 -10.47
CA ALA A 423 28.40 28.46 -10.32
C ALA A 423 27.15 27.55 -10.23
N GLU A 424 26.02 27.95 -10.81
CA GLU A 424 24.99 27.01 -11.30
C GLU A 424 24.88 27.17 -12.83
N GLY A 425 24.55 26.08 -13.55
CA GLY A 425 24.27 26.14 -14.99
C GLY A 425 23.00 26.93 -15.31
N PRO A 426 22.75 27.28 -16.59
CA PRO A 426 21.65 28.16 -16.96
C PRO A 426 20.30 27.58 -16.52
N THR A 427 19.42 28.42 -15.99
CA THR A 427 18.12 27.97 -15.50
C THR A 427 17.11 27.84 -16.64
N PRO A 428 15.99 27.11 -16.46
CA PRO A 428 14.94 27.07 -17.48
C PRO A 428 14.39 28.45 -17.83
N GLU A 429 14.35 29.37 -16.87
CA GLU A 429 13.95 30.75 -17.08
C GLU A 429 14.96 31.51 -17.96
N ASP A 430 16.27 31.37 -17.72
CA ASP A 430 17.30 32.03 -18.54
C ASP A 430 17.27 31.50 -19.99
N VAL A 431 17.21 30.18 -20.18
CA VAL A 431 17.18 29.56 -21.52
C VAL A 431 15.88 29.87 -22.27
N CYS A 432 14.74 29.89 -21.58
CA CYS A 432 13.46 30.17 -22.20
C CYS A 432 13.09 31.67 -22.24
N GLU A 433 13.84 32.60 -21.65
CA GLU A 433 13.69 34.04 -21.98
C GLU A 433 14.30 34.38 -23.34
N GLU A 434 15.31 33.64 -23.80
CA GLU A 434 16.05 33.90 -25.06
C GLU A 434 15.62 33.03 -26.25
N LEU A 435 15.10 31.82 -26.01
CA LEU A 435 14.71 30.87 -27.06
C LEU A 435 13.19 30.78 -27.30
N LYS A 436 12.81 30.43 -28.53
CA LYS A 436 11.41 30.18 -28.93
C LYS A 436 10.87 28.86 -28.35
N ASP A 437 9.54 28.70 -28.36
CA ASP A 437 8.85 27.44 -28.07
C ASP A 437 9.53 26.21 -28.69
N GLY A 438 9.81 25.20 -27.87
CA GLY A 438 10.49 23.99 -28.30
C GLY A 438 11.19 23.22 -27.17
N GLN A 439 11.94 22.20 -27.58
CA GLN A 439 12.91 21.50 -26.74
C GLN A 439 14.32 21.93 -27.15
N TRP A 440 15.20 22.13 -26.18
CA TRP A 440 16.54 22.69 -26.35
C TRP A 440 17.56 21.93 -25.50
N PRO A 441 18.77 21.64 -26.01
CA PRO A 441 19.76 20.85 -25.29
C PRO A 441 20.18 21.54 -23.99
N ASP A 442 20.54 20.72 -23.00
CA ASP A 442 21.16 21.19 -21.77
C ASP A 442 22.69 21.21 -21.96
N PRO A 443 23.35 22.40 -21.95
CA PRO A 443 24.79 22.50 -22.14
C PRO A 443 25.59 22.09 -20.89
N THR A 444 24.95 21.45 -19.90
CA THR A 444 25.59 20.96 -18.67
C THR A 444 25.35 19.48 -18.36
N ASP A 445 24.39 18.82 -19.01
CA ASP A 445 24.18 17.35 -18.93
C ASP A 445 23.47 16.84 -20.19
N CYS A 446 24.11 15.94 -20.94
CA CYS A 446 23.51 15.36 -22.15
C CYS A 446 22.24 14.53 -21.88
N LYS A 447 21.95 14.18 -20.63
CA LYS A 447 20.74 13.45 -20.22
C LYS A 447 19.57 14.38 -19.92
N SER A 448 19.69 15.71 -20.04
CA SER A 448 18.58 16.64 -19.87
C SER A 448 18.40 17.61 -21.03
N TYR A 449 17.25 18.27 -21.04
CA TYR A 449 16.88 19.30 -22.00
C TYR A 449 15.94 20.31 -21.36
N PHE A 450 15.88 21.52 -21.91
CA PHE A 450 14.90 22.53 -21.52
C PHE A 450 13.66 22.43 -22.41
N LEU A 451 12.48 22.42 -21.79
CA LEU A 451 11.20 22.58 -22.47
C LEU A 451 10.70 24.01 -22.26
N CYS A 452 10.52 24.75 -23.35
CA CYS A 452 9.95 26.09 -23.38
C CYS A 452 8.60 26.05 -24.13
N ARG A 453 7.52 26.55 -23.52
CA ARG A 453 6.20 26.72 -24.15
C ARG A 453 5.54 28.04 -23.75
N GLY A 454 5.18 28.84 -24.74
CA GLY A 454 4.41 30.07 -24.58
C GLY A 454 2.90 29.81 -24.54
N VAL A 455 2.17 30.67 -23.82
CA VAL A 455 0.70 30.73 -23.86
C VAL A 455 0.29 32.21 -24.01
N GLY A 456 0.16 32.63 -25.26
CA GLY A 456 -0.09 34.04 -25.61
C GLY A 456 1.15 34.91 -25.37
N SER A 457 1.02 35.96 -24.56
CA SER A 457 2.10 36.91 -24.24
C SER A 457 2.82 36.62 -22.92
N GLN A 458 2.71 35.39 -22.41
CA GLN A 458 3.40 34.90 -21.21
C GLN A 458 3.90 33.46 -21.44
N TRP A 459 4.98 33.08 -20.76
CA TRP A 459 5.46 31.69 -20.74
C TRP A 459 4.52 30.83 -19.88
N GLY A 460 4.11 29.67 -20.42
CA GLY A 460 3.18 28.75 -19.75
C GLY A 460 3.86 27.53 -19.14
N GLU A 461 4.96 27.06 -19.74
CA GLU A 461 5.78 25.97 -19.20
C GLU A 461 7.26 26.24 -19.51
N GLN A 462 8.08 26.32 -18.46
CA GLN A 462 9.55 26.44 -18.53
C GLN A 462 10.13 25.45 -17.52
N LYS A 463 10.88 24.44 -17.97
CA LYS A 463 11.49 23.43 -17.08
C LYS A 463 12.68 22.71 -17.72
N ARG A 464 13.59 22.23 -16.88
CA ARG A 464 14.63 21.25 -17.26
C ARG A 464 14.02 19.86 -17.04
N GLU A 465 13.91 19.08 -18.11
CA GLU A 465 13.43 17.69 -18.13
C GLU A 465 14.62 16.73 -18.27
N ILE A 466 14.47 15.51 -17.77
CA ILE A 466 15.50 14.47 -17.81
C ILE A 466 15.05 13.34 -18.74
N CYS A 467 15.90 12.97 -19.68
CA CYS A 467 15.72 11.84 -20.58
C CYS A 467 15.64 10.51 -19.83
N TYR A 468 14.85 9.59 -20.36
CA TYR A 468 14.59 8.28 -19.73
C TYR A 468 15.89 7.45 -19.61
N ALA A 469 15.98 6.64 -18.55
CA ALA A 469 17.23 5.97 -18.18
C ALA A 469 17.85 5.17 -19.34
N GLY A 470 19.12 5.46 -19.65
CA GLY A 470 19.81 4.88 -20.82
C GLY A 470 19.61 5.65 -22.14
N SER A 471 19.12 6.88 -22.10
CA SER A 471 19.10 7.81 -23.24
C SER A 471 19.78 9.15 -22.95
N TYR A 472 20.15 9.86 -24.02
CA TYR A 472 20.60 11.26 -24.03
C TYR A 472 19.70 12.08 -24.96
N PHE A 473 19.68 13.42 -24.82
CA PHE A 473 18.92 14.30 -25.70
C PHE A 473 19.67 14.60 -26.99
N ASP A 474 19.09 14.30 -28.16
CA ASP A 474 19.66 14.71 -29.44
C ASP A 474 19.11 16.10 -29.84
N PRO A 475 19.97 17.13 -29.99
CA PRO A 475 19.53 18.48 -30.36
C PRO A 475 18.99 18.59 -31.80
N ASN A 476 19.39 17.69 -32.70
CA ASN A 476 18.96 17.70 -34.11
C ASN A 476 17.53 17.20 -34.25
N ASP A 477 17.27 16.01 -33.68
CA ASP A 477 15.95 15.37 -33.70
C ASP A 477 15.03 15.84 -32.56
N LYS A 478 15.52 16.76 -31.71
CA LYS A 478 14.85 17.33 -30.52
C LYS A 478 14.12 16.28 -29.67
N THR A 479 14.77 15.15 -29.45
CA THR A 479 14.21 13.99 -28.74
C THR A 479 15.29 13.20 -28.00
N CYS A 480 14.90 12.52 -26.92
CA CYS A 480 15.79 11.61 -26.20
C CYS A 480 16.00 10.29 -26.98
N LYS A 481 17.25 9.91 -27.24
CA LYS A 481 17.66 8.69 -27.98
C LYS A 481 18.29 7.63 -27.07
N TRP A 482 17.75 6.41 -27.09
CA TRP A 482 18.26 5.30 -26.27
C TRP A 482 19.54 4.67 -26.82
N VAL A 483 20.53 4.47 -25.95
CA VAL A 483 21.78 3.74 -26.24
C VAL A 483 22.16 2.73 -25.15
N GLY A 484 21.51 2.78 -23.97
CA GLY A 484 21.87 2.02 -22.77
C GLY A 484 22.78 2.83 -21.84
N ALA A 485 22.58 2.70 -20.52
CA ALA A 485 23.22 3.56 -19.52
C ALA A 485 24.76 3.53 -19.58
N ASP A 486 25.35 2.35 -19.80
CA ASP A 486 26.80 2.12 -19.84
C ASP A 486 27.48 2.65 -21.12
N LYS A 487 26.74 3.31 -22.00
CA LYS A 487 27.20 3.80 -23.32
C LYS A 487 27.00 5.29 -23.55
N ILE A 488 26.55 6.05 -22.54
CA ILE A 488 26.36 7.50 -22.65
C ILE A 488 27.63 8.22 -22.20
N ASN A 489 28.43 8.69 -23.17
CA ASN A 489 29.52 9.62 -22.91
C ASN A 489 29.01 11.07 -23.00
N CYS A 490 28.59 11.67 -21.87
CA CYS A 490 28.11 13.06 -21.91
C CYS A 490 29.22 14.09 -22.13
N GLU A 491 30.49 13.79 -21.84
CA GLU A 491 31.58 14.75 -22.01
C GLU A 491 31.78 15.05 -23.50
N GLU A 492 31.90 14.00 -24.32
CA GLU A 492 31.99 14.07 -25.79
C GLU A 492 30.71 14.59 -26.47
N LEU A 493 29.53 14.35 -25.88
CA LEU A 493 28.26 14.85 -26.43
C LEU A 493 28.04 16.34 -26.14
N VAL A 494 28.37 16.82 -24.94
CA VAL A 494 28.17 18.24 -24.56
C VAL A 494 29.20 19.16 -25.21
N GLU A 495 30.42 18.70 -25.52
CA GLU A 495 31.38 19.46 -26.34
C GLU A 495 30.84 19.81 -27.74
N GLY A 496 29.86 19.06 -28.24
CA GLY A 496 29.15 19.34 -29.50
C GLY A 496 27.89 20.21 -29.36
N TYR A 497 27.51 20.67 -28.17
CA TYR A 497 26.31 21.48 -27.96
C TYR A 497 26.65 22.97 -27.91
N GLU A 498 26.15 23.75 -28.86
CA GLU A 498 26.24 25.22 -28.80
C GLU A 498 25.52 25.74 -27.54
N ASN A 499 26.21 26.58 -26.75
CA ASN A 499 25.62 27.22 -25.58
C ASN A 499 24.64 28.33 -26.03
N PRO A 500 23.32 28.17 -25.82
CA PRO A 500 22.33 29.09 -26.39
C PRO A 500 22.42 30.53 -25.86
N VAL A 501 23.03 30.73 -24.69
CA VAL A 501 23.08 32.03 -23.98
C VAL A 501 24.33 32.86 -24.34
N ALA A 502 25.22 32.33 -25.20
CA ALA A 502 26.50 32.99 -25.52
C ALA A 502 26.38 34.18 -26.50
N GLY A 503 25.22 34.37 -27.15
CA GLY A 503 25.11 35.14 -28.39
C GLY A 503 24.95 36.68 -28.29
N VAL A 504 24.58 37.25 -27.13
CA VAL A 504 24.10 38.65 -27.07
C VAL A 504 24.84 39.51 -26.03
N THR A 505 26.14 39.76 -26.27
CA THR A 505 26.92 40.81 -25.55
C THR A 505 27.65 41.79 -26.48
N GLY A 506 27.07 42.08 -27.64
CA GLY A 506 27.45 43.20 -28.50
C GLY A 506 26.37 44.29 -28.51
N SER A 507 26.74 45.54 -28.23
CA SER A 507 25.88 46.69 -28.54
C SER A 507 26.07 47.11 -30.00
N PRO A 508 25.02 47.59 -30.70
CA PRO A 508 25.15 47.97 -32.10
C PRO A 508 26.07 49.19 -32.24
N GLY A 509 26.97 49.10 -33.21
CA GLY A 509 27.78 50.19 -33.73
C GLY A 509 27.73 50.14 -35.25
N ASP A 510 27.60 51.31 -35.86
CA ASP A 510 27.35 51.51 -37.28
C ASP A 510 28.43 50.89 -38.18
N ASP A 511 28.02 50.18 -39.24
CA ASP A 511 28.25 50.62 -40.62
C ASP A 511 27.44 49.73 -41.60
N ALA A 512 27.51 50.03 -42.90
CA ALA A 512 26.51 49.63 -43.90
C ALA A 512 27.01 48.65 -44.97
N ASP A 513 26.19 48.53 -46.01
CA ASP A 513 26.46 48.07 -47.38
C ASP A 513 26.28 46.57 -47.73
N ASP A 514 25.48 46.40 -48.79
CA ASP A 514 25.50 45.41 -49.87
C ASP A 514 25.33 43.89 -49.62
N VAL A 515 24.79 43.10 -50.56
CA VAL A 515 23.68 43.19 -51.56
C VAL A 515 23.68 41.87 -52.37
N GLU A 516 22.64 41.63 -53.17
CA GLU A 516 22.40 40.51 -54.11
C GLU A 516 21.83 39.20 -53.54
N ASP A 517 20.65 38.90 -54.09
CA ASP A 517 19.95 37.62 -54.16
C ASP A 517 20.78 36.53 -54.87
N GLU A 518 20.41 35.26 -54.71
CA GLU A 518 19.80 34.51 -55.83
C GLU A 518 18.98 33.29 -55.35
N ASP A 519 18.29 32.63 -56.27
CA ASP A 519 17.07 31.81 -56.06
C ASP A 519 17.23 30.38 -56.67
N ILE A 520 16.11 29.70 -56.96
CA ILE A 520 15.95 28.57 -57.92
C ILE A 520 16.16 27.14 -57.38
N THR A 521 15.10 26.65 -56.72
CA THR A 521 14.32 25.40 -56.99
C THR A 521 14.94 24.10 -57.58
N SER A 522 14.39 22.96 -57.09
CA SER A 522 14.18 21.63 -57.76
C SER A 522 15.43 20.75 -58.04
N ASP A 523 15.33 19.43 -58.33
CA ASP A 523 14.19 18.52 -58.57
C ASP A 523 14.48 17.05 -58.10
N MET A 524 13.57 16.10 -58.37
CA MET A 524 13.61 14.67 -57.97
C MET A 524 14.69 13.81 -58.68
N GLY A 525 15.15 12.71 -58.04
CA GLY A 525 16.03 11.71 -58.67
C GLY A 525 16.08 10.34 -57.97
N THR A 526 15.84 9.24 -58.70
CA THR A 526 15.58 7.89 -58.12
C THR A 526 16.77 6.91 -58.14
N SER A 527 16.83 6.04 -57.11
CA SER A 527 17.20 4.61 -57.15
C SER A 527 18.46 4.10 -57.90
N SER A 528 19.32 3.35 -57.21
CA SER A 528 20.04 2.19 -57.81
C SER A 528 20.28 1.03 -56.82
N LYS A 529 20.71 -0.15 -57.33
CA LYS A 529 20.89 -1.41 -56.56
C LYS A 529 22.17 -2.16 -56.98
N THR A 530 22.96 -2.63 -56.02
CA THR A 530 23.88 -3.81 -56.09
C THR A 530 24.32 -4.15 -54.65
N LYS A 531 24.35 -5.37 -54.09
CA LYS A 531 24.20 -6.80 -54.48
C LYS A 531 25.51 -7.58 -54.69
N SER A 532 25.69 -8.60 -53.83
CA SER A 532 26.65 -9.72 -53.91
C SER A 532 28.11 -9.42 -53.48
N LYS A 533 28.94 -10.40 -53.04
CA LYS A 533 28.72 -11.85 -52.89
C LYS A 533 29.63 -12.47 -51.79
N SER A 534 29.31 -13.70 -51.39
CA SER A 534 30.07 -14.53 -50.44
C SER A 534 31.26 -15.26 -51.07
N SER A 535 32.20 -15.68 -50.23
CA SER A 535 32.98 -16.90 -50.42
C SER A 535 33.31 -17.56 -49.06
N SER A 536 33.57 -18.87 -49.08
CA SER A 536 33.89 -19.69 -47.92
C SER A 536 34.93 -20.74 -48.30
N LEU A 537 35.73 -21.21 -47.34
CA LEU A 537 36.59 -22.41 -47.45
C LEU A 537 37.03 -22.86 -46.03
N SER A 538 37.61 -24.06 -45.90
CA SER A 538 37.53 -24.84 -44.66
C SER A 538 38.80 -25.63 -44.26
N ALA A 539 38.84 -25.98 -42.97
CA ALA A 539 39.56 -27.12 -42.34
C ALA A 539 41.10 -27.16 -42.36
N SER A 540 41.75 -27.05 -41.18
CA SER A 540 42.12 -28.22 -40.34
C SER A 540 43.22 -27.95 -39.28
N SER A 541 43.11 -28.67 -38.16
CA SER A 541 44.09 -28.96 -37.08
C SER A 541 45.45 -28.22 -36.99
N SER A 542 45.74 -27.65 -35.81
CA SER A 542 46.81 -28.18 -34.93
C SER A 542 46.66 -27.67 -33.48
N SER A 543 47.19 -28.43 -32.52
CA SER A 543 46.96 -28.21 -31.08
C SER A 543 47.94 -27.22 -30.45
N LYS A 544 47.45 -26.34 -29.56
CA LYS A 544 48.26 -25.75 -28.47
C LYS A 544 47.37 -25.27 -27.32
N SER A 545 47.61 -25.79 -26.13
CA SER A 545 46.86 -25.46 -24.92
C SER A 545 47.33 -24.13 -24.33
N ILE A 546 46.42 -23.17 -24.17
CA ILE A 546 46.61 -22.01 -23.29
C ILE A 546 45.36 -21.89 -22.42
N SER A 547 45.52 -22.03 -21.11
CA SER A 547 44.46 -21.88 -20.12
C SER A 547 44.15 -20.41 -19.88
N ILE A 548 43.21 -19.86 -20.65
CA ILE A 548 42.65 -18.53 -20.37
C ILE A 548 41.55 -18.70 -19.31
N LEU A 549 41.74 -18.03 -18.17
CA LEU A 549 40.75 -17.96 -17.09
C LEU A 549 39.45 -17.37 -17.62
N SER A 550 38.39 -18.17 -17.65
CA SER A 550 37.02 -17.68 -17.84
C SER A 550 36.62 -16.87 -16.60
N ARG A 551 36.88 -15.56 -16.61
CA ARG A 551 36.19 -14.63 -15.73
C ARG A 551 34.70 -14.72 -16.04
N SER A 552 33.97 -15.45 -15.20
CA SER A 552 32.52 -15.32 -15.11
C SER A 552 32.21 -13.86 -14.82
N VAL A 553 31.63 -13.15 -15.78
CA VAL A 553 31.01 -11.85 -15.51
C VAL A 553 29.81 -12.15 -14.63
N SER A 554 29.95 -11.92 -13.33
CA SER A 554 28.82 -11.91 -12.41
C SER A 554 27.91 -10.76 -12.82
N GLU A 555 26.72 -11.06 -13.34
CA GLU A 555 25.68 -10.05 -13.48
C GLU A 555 25.42 -9.46 -12.09
N TYR A 556 25.69 -8.16 -11.92
CA TYR A 556 25.47 -7.49 -10.66
C TYR A 556 23.96 -7.29 -10.47
N ASP A 557 23.38 -8.06 -9.56
CA ASP A 557 21.98 -7.97 -9.17
C ASP A 557 21.76 -6.62 -8.45
N THR A 558 21.31 -5.59 -9.20
CA THR A 558 21.44 -4.17 -8.79
C THR A 558 20.63 -3.78 -7.55
N CYS A 559 19.81 -4.71 -7.05
CA CYS A 559 19.03 -4.56 -5.81
C CYS A 559 19.71 -5.12 -4.57
N THR A 560 20.92 -5.69 -4.66
CA THR A 560 21.71 -6.03 -3.46
C THR A 560 22.21 -4.77 -2.76
N PRO A 561 22.05 -4.63 -1.43
CA PRO A 561 22.75 -3.60 -0.68
C PRO A 561 24.26 -3.83 -0.74
N GLU A 562 25.06 -2.76 -0.60
CA GLU A 562 26.52 -2.84 -0.67
C GLU A 562 27.10 -3.94 0.22
N LYS A 563 28.04 -4.71 -0.37
CA LYS A 563 28.67 -5.93 0.15
C LYS A 563 28.70 -6.02 1.68
N SER A 564 27.81 -6.84 2.24
CA SER A 564 28.13 -7.56 3.47
C SER A 564 29.41 -8.36 3.23
N VAL A 565 30.44 -8.12 4.05
CA VAL A 565 31.77 -8.70 3.86
C VAL A 565 31.68 -10.22 3.69
N GLU A 566 32.34 -10.72 2.65
CA GLU A 566 32.37 -12.14 2.28
C GLU A 566 33.03 -12.94 3.42
N PHE A 567 32.21 -13.70 4.15
CA PHE A 567 32.65 -14.41 5.35
C PHE A 567 33.34 -15.72 4.95
N ASP A 568 34.68 -15.74 4.96
CA ASP A 568 35.45 -16.98 4.79
C ASP A 568 35.12 -17.96 5.94
N PRO A 569 34.46 -19.11 5.67
CA PRO A 569 34.11 -20.07 6.70
C PRO A 569 35.34 -20.72 7.35
N VAL A 570 36.46 -20.79 6.62
CA VAL A 570 37.70 -21.44 7.06
C VAL A 570 38.42 -20.57 8.10
N GLN A 571 38.50 -19.26 7.86
CA GLN A 571 39.19 -18.35 8.77
C GLN A 571 38.46 -18.17 10.12
N ALA A 572 37.13 -18.24 10.13
CA ALA A 572 36.32 -18.27 11.34
C ALA A 572 36.51 -19.57 12.16
N PHE A 573 36.72 -20.71 11.49
CA PHE A 573 36.87 -22.02 12.13
C PHE A 573 38.14 -22.09 12.99
N TYR A 574 39.30 -21.69 12.43
CA TYR A 574 40.56 -21.67 13.17
C TYR A 574 40.56 -20.65 14.31
N SER A 575 39.98 -19.47 14.09
CA SER A 575 39.86 -18.41 15.10
C SER A 575 39.07 -18.87 16.34
N SER A 576 38.02 -19.65 16.13
CA SER A 576 37.15 -20.15 17.21
C SER A 576 37.83 -21.20 18.08
N ILE A 577 38.57 -22.14 17.46
CA ILE A 577 39.23 -23.25 18.16
C ILE A 577 40.31 -22.74 19.13
N CYS A 578 41.08 -21.74 18.74
CA CYS A 578 42.15 -21.16 19.58
C CYS A 578 41.64 -20.43 20.83
N VAL A 579 40.39 -19.94 20.85
CA VAL A 579 39.81 -19.20 21.99
C VAL A 579 39.01 -20.12 22.93
N ILE A 580 38.36 -21.16 22.40
CA ILE A 580 37.48 -22.04 23.19
C ILE A 580 38.29 -22.99 24.10
N ILE A 581 39.41 -23.54 23.64
CA ILE A 581 40.20 -24.52 24.40
C ILE A 581 40.72 -23.95 25.75
N PRO A 582 41.31 -22.75 25.82
CA PRO A 582 41.69 -22.13 27.11
C PRO A 582 40.48 -21.85 28.03
N ALA A 583 39.35 -21.42 27.47
CA ALA A 583 38.17 -21.01 28.25
C ALA A 583 37.50 -22.19 28.99
N VAL A 584 37.45 -23.37 28.39
CA VAL A 584 36.89 -24.58 29.01
C VAL A 584 37.78 -25.08 30.16
N ILE A 585 39.11 -24.95 30.04
CA ILE A 585 40.05 -25.29 31.12
C ILE A 585 39.93 -24.27 32.27
N ALA A 586 39.90 -22.97 31.97
CA ALA A 586 39.75 -21.92 32.99
C ALA A 586 38.44 -22.03 33.78
N THR A 587 37.31 -22.27 33.11
CA THR A 587 36.01 -22.47 33.78
C THR A 587 35.98 -23.73 34.64
N SER A 588 36.63 -24.83 34.21
CA SER A 588 36.76 -26.05 35.01
C SER A 588 37.55 -25.82 36.30
N ILE A 589 38.67 -25.09 36.24
CA ILE A 589 39.48 -24.74 37.41
C ILE A 589 38.70 -23.81 38.36
N CYS A 590 38.01 -22.80 37.84
CA CYS A 590 37.15 -21.93 38.64
C CYS A 590 36.00 -22.68 39.32
N ALA A 591 35.39 -23.66 38.67
CA ALA A 591 34.33 -24.49 39.28
C ALA A 591 34.85 -25.33 40.46
N ILE A 592 36.06 -25.90 40.35
CA ILE A 592 36.71 -26.64 41.43
C ILE A 592 37.03 -25.70 42.61
N ALA A 593 37.59 -24.52 42.34
CA ALA A 593 37.88 -23.51 43.35
C ALA A 593 36.60 -23.00 44.06
N TYR A 594 35.53 -22.75 43.31
CA TYR A 594 34.24 -22.32 43.86
C TYR A 594 33.61 -23.40 44.76
N CYS A 595 33.66 -24.67 44.36
CA CYS A 595 33.21 -25.79 45.18
C CYS A 595 34.04 -25.97 46.47
N ALA A 596 35.35 -25.68 46.43
CA ALA A 596 36.20 -25.67 47.62
C ALA A 596 35.83 -24.52 48.57
N HIS A 597 35.61 -23.30 48.05
CA HIS A 597 35.19 -22.13 48.84
C HIS A 597 33.84 -22.38 49.52
N ARG A 598 32.84 -22.85 48.75
CA ARG A 598 31.47 -23.08 49.24
C ARG A 598 31.36 -24.18 50.31
N LYS A 599 32.34 -25.10 50.38
CA LYS A 599 32.50 -26.07 51.50
C LYS A 599 33.08 -25.42 52.77
N ARG A 600 33.86 -24.34 52.64
CA ARG A 600 34.41 -23.57 53.76
C ARG A 600 33.36 -22.63 54.36
N ASP A 601 32.60 -21.93 53.52
CA ASP A 601 31.53 -21.01 53.96
C ASP A 601 30.42 -21.73 54.73
N ARG A 602 30.00 -22.93 54.28
CA ARG A 602 28.98 -23.73 54.97
C ARG A 602 29.35 -24.15 56.41
N LYS A 603 30.64 -24.15 56.78
CA LYS A 603 31.06 -24.35 58.18
C LYS A 603 30.98 -23.08 59.03
N LEU A 604 31.09 -21.89 58.42
CA LEU A 604 30.98 -20.60 59.12
C LEU A 604 29.53 -20.14 59.26
N GLN A 605 28.69 -20.41 58.25
CA GLN A 605 27.29 -19.96 58.23
C GLN A 605 26.40 -20.67 59.26
N HIS A 606 26.78 -21.86 59.73
CA HIS A 606 26.04 -22.61 60.76
C HIS A 606 26.13 -21.98 62.16
N GLN A 607 27.07 -21.05 62.40
CA GLN A 607 27.25 -20.33 63.67
C GLN A 607 26.64 -18.91 63.71
N ARG A 608 25.90 -18.48 62.66
CA ARG A 608 25.29 -17.13 62.61
C ARG A 608 23.77 -17.07 62.43
N ASN A 609 23.11 -18.18 62.07
CA ASN A 609 21.67 -18.18 61.81
C ASN A 609 20.83 -18.50 63.07
N SER A 610 20.85 -17.60 64.06
CA SER A 610 19.96 -17.67 65.24
C SER A 610 19.28 -16.34 65.59
N SER A 611 19.54 -15.25 64.85
CA SER A 611 19.02 -13.91 65.20
C SER A 611 18.95 -12.98 63.97
N SER A 612 17.92 -13.11 63.12
CA SER A 612 17.67 -12.13 62.03
C SER A 612 16.28 -12.16 61.36
N SER A 613 15.53 -13.27 61.38
CA SER A 613 14.40 -13.48 60.46
C SER A 613 13.02 -13.02 60.96
N TYR A 614 12.95 -12.05 61.87
CA TYR A 614 11.69 -11.63 62.50
C TYR A 614 11.28 -10.16 62.28
N GLU A 615 12.15 -9.33 61.68
CA GLU A 615 11.88 -7.90 61.48
C GLU A 615 11.55 -7.47 60.04
N TYR A 616 11.73 -8.34 59.04
CA TYR A 616 11.63 -7.92 57.64
C TYR A 616 10.22 -8.06 57.04
N GLU A 617 9.46 -9.10 57.41
CA GLU A 617 8.13 -9.37 56.82
C GLU A 617 7.05 -8.41 57.32
N HIS A 618 7.16 -7.88 58.55
CA HIS A 618 6.17 -6.96 59.14
C HIS A 618 6.23 -5.50 58.64
N ARG A 619 7.11 -5.16 57.68
CA ARG A 619 7.20 -3.83 57.05
C ARG A 619 6.51 -3.75 55.68
N SER A 620 6.52 -4.81 54.88
CA SER A 620 5.93 -4.80 53.53
C SER A 620 4.39 -4.76 53.56
N GLU A 621 3.76 -5.53 54.45
CA GLU A 621 2.29 -5.64 54.53
C GLU A 621 1.60 -4.31 54.88
N ARG A 622 2.20 -3.50 55.77
CA ARG A 622 1.65 -2.21 56.18
C ARG A 622 1.64 -1.22 55.02
N GLN A 623 2.73 -1.14 54.24
CA GLN A 623 2.84 -0.23 53.11
C GLN A 623 1.81 -0.55 52.00
N LEU A 624 1.47 -1.82 51.81
CA LEU A 624 0.41 -2.24 50.86
C LEU A 624 -1.00 -1.90 51.40
N HIS A 625 -1.23 -2.04 52.70
CA HIS A 625 -2.51 -1.67 53.32
C HIS A 625 -2.77 -0.17 53.27
N ASP A 626 -1.79 0.66 53.65
CA ASP A 626 -1.91 2.12 53.66
C ASP A 626 -2.17 2.69 52.25
N ALA A 627 -1.52 2.13 51.22
CA ALA A 627 -1.76 2.51 49.83
C ALA A 627 -3.20 2.24 49.38
N TYR A 628 -3.75 1.07 49.72
CA TYR A 628 -5.13 0.69 49.37
C TYR A 628 -6.17 1.61 50.04
N VAL A 629 -5.96 1.97 51.32
CA VAL A 629 -6.85 2.88 52.06
C VAL A 629 -6.86 4.29 51.45
N ILE A 630 -5.73 4.78 50.93
CA ILE A 630 -5.62 6.10 50.31
C ILE A 630 -6.47 6.22 49.04
N ASP A 631 -6.43 5.23 48.13
CA ASP A 631 -7.18 5.31 46.88
C ASP A 631 -8.68 5.09 47.05
N VAL A 632 -9.12 4.21 47.96
CA VAL A 632 -10.55 4.12 48.36
C VAL A 632 -11.03 5.45 48.94
N THR A 633 -10.19 6.13 49.73
CA THR A 633 -10.48 7.45 50.30
C THR A 633 -10.49 8.58 49.25
N ARG A 634 -9.84 8.40 48.08
CA ARG A 634 -9.95 9.31 46.93
C ARG A 634 -11.24 9.07 46.14
N ALA A 635 -11.56 7.82 45.82
CA ALA A 635 -12.77 7.46 45.06
C ALA A 635 -14.04 8.00 45.74
N ASN A 636 -14.16 7.79 47.06
CA ASN A 636 -15.31 8.25 47.85
C ASN A 636 -15.47 9.79 47.88
N ARG A 637 -14.36 10.57 47.80
CA ARG A 637 -14.45 12.04 47.69
C ARG A 637 -14.94 12.49 46.32
N TYR A 638 -14.55 11.78 45.25
CA TYR A 638 -14.97 12.11 43.89
C TYR A 638 -16.48 11.88 43.68
N GLU A 639 -17.03 10.78 44.23
CA GLU A 639 -18.48 10.58 44.28
C GLU A 639 -19.22 11.69 45.05
N GLN A 640 -18.72 12.07 46.24
CA GLN A 640 -19.36 13.13 47.04
C GLN A 640 -19.35 14.49 46.32
N GLN A 641 -18.32 14.80 45.54
CA GLN A 641 -18.32 16.01 44.71
C GLN A 641 -19.38 15.93 43.59
N GLN A 642 -19.49 14.80 42.88
CA GLN A 642 -20.50 14.65 41.82
C GLN A 642 -21.95 14.70 42.32
N ARG A 643 -22.21 14.23 43.56
CA ARG A 643 -23.55 14.34 44.18
C ARG A 643 -23.92 15.79 44.50
N ARG A 644 -22.98 16.61 44.99
CA ARG A 644 -23.22 18.04 45.28
C ARG A 644 -23.47 18.89 44.03
N SER A 645 -23.02 18.46 42.86
CA SER A 645 -23.30 19.12 41.57
C SER A 645 -24.67 18.75 40.95
N ARG A 646 -25.60 18.17 41.71
CA ARG A 646 -26.93 17.73 41.21
C ARG A 646 -28.13 18.21 42.03
N GLU A 647 -27.95 19.14 42.97
CA GLU A 647 -29.06 19.74 43.72
C GLU A 647 -29.70 20.90 42.92
N PRO A 648 -31.04 20.91 42.73
CA PRO A 648 -31.74 22.05 42.13
C PRO A 648 -31.94 23.20 43.14
N PRO A 649 -32.11 24.46 42.69
CA PRO A 649 -32.38 25.57 43.58
C PRO A 649 -33.77 25.46 44.25
N PRO A 650 -33.95 26.05 45.46
CA PRO A 650 -35.21 25.97 46.18
C PRO A 650 -36.33 26.78 45.51
N VAL A 651 -37.55 26.25 45.58
CA VAL A 651 -38.77 26.91 45.10
C VAL A 651 -39.28 27.91 46.15
N LEU A 652 -39.68 29.11 45.70
CA LEU A 652 -40.41 30.08 46.52
C LEU A 652 -41.91 29.91 46.30
N GLU A 653 -42.67 29.65 47.36
CA GLU A 653 -44.14 29.69 47.34
C GLU A 653 -44.66 31.13 47.32
N GLN A 654 -45.69 31.40 46.52
CA GLN A 654 -46.55 32.59 46.66
C GLN A 654 -48.02 32.23 46.39
N SER A 655 -48.90 32.85 47.16
CA SER A 655 -50.34 32.54 47.20
C SER A 655 -51.17 33.34 46.18
N PRO A 656 -52.27 32.79 45.65
CA PRO A 656 -53.29 33.52 44.87
C PRO A 656 -54.44 34.01 45.78
N PRO A 657 -55.51 34.70 45.28
CA PRO A 657 -55.75 35.29 43.94
C PRO A 657 -56.22 36.77 43.97
N SER A 658 -56.28 37.43 42.79
CA SER A 658 -57.31 38.46 42.51
C SER A 658 -57.53 38.66 40.99
N TYR A 659 -58.74 39.13 40.63
CA TYR A 659 -59.18 39.51 39.28
C TYR A 659 -58.75 40.95 38.92
N ASP A 660 -58.52 41.25 37.64
CA ASP A 660 -59.35 42.21 36.87
C ASP A 660 -59.14 42.02 35.34
N SER A 661 -59.64 42.96 34.53
CA SER A 661 -60.04 42.77 33.13
C SER A 661 -59.78 44.02 32.26
N SER A 662 -59.49 43.85 30.95
CA SER A 662 -59.68 44.91 29.94
C SER A 662 -59.53 44.44 28.47
N ILE A 663 -60.68 44.34 27.80
CA ILE A 663 -61.03 44.88 26.46
C ILE A 663 -59.89 45.08 25.42
N GLY A 664 -60.06 44.50 24.21
CA GLY A 664 -59.29 44.84 23.01
C GLY A 664 -59.80 44.19 21.70
N GLN A 665 -60.81 44.78 21.05
CA GLN A 665 -61.27 44.40 19.70
C GLN A 665 -60.45 45.14 18.61
N THR A 666 -60.45 44.81 17.30
CA THR A 666 -61.28 43.88 16.48
C THR A 666 -60.34 42.96 15.63
N ARG A 667 -60.58 42.35 14.45
CA ARG A 667 -61.64 42.41 13.40
C ARG A 667 -61.76 41.03 12.68
N ARG A 668 -62.34 40.99 11.47
CA ARG A 668 -62.47 39.80 10.59
C ARG A 668 -62.54 40.22 9.11
N GLN A 669 -62.14 39.30 8.21
CA GLN A 669 -62.92 38.74 7.07
C GLN A 669 -62.16 37.46 6.61
N GLN A 670 -62.71 36.24 6.48
CA GLN A 670 -63.85 35.73 5.69
C GLN A 670 -63.56 35.72 4.16
N ILE A 671 -63.95 34.72 3.33
CA ILE A 671 -65.05 33.72 3.36
C ILE A 671 -64.67 32.46 2.46
N PRO A 672 -65.45 31.35 2.28
CA PRO A 672 -64.99 29.98 2.56
C PRO A 672 -65.58 28.81 1.65
N PHE A 673 -65.70 27.57 2.21
CA PHE A 673 -66.65 26.47 1.83
C PHE A 673 -66.34 25.64 0.53
N GLN A 674 -66.83 24.41 0.26
CA GLN A 674 -67.86 23.51 0.86
C GLN A 674 -67.60 21.98 0.63
N LEU A 675 -68.32 21.07 1.35
CA LEU A 675 -68.40 19.58 1.18
C LEU A 675 -69.85 19.09 0.92
N PRO A 676 -70.06 17.91 0.28
CA PRO A 676 -70.94 16.82 0.83
C PRO A 676 -70.44 15.36 0.55
N VAL A 677 -70.69 14.23 1.29
CA VAL A 677 -71.84 13.64 2.04
C VAL A 677 -72.73 12.72 1.13
N ARG A 678 -73.09 11.42 1.38
CA ARG A 678 -73.04 10.50 2.57
C ARG A 678 -73.31 8.96 2.26
N THR A 679 -72.75 8.00 3.05
CA THR A 679 -73.28 6.63 3.41
C THR A 679 -73.52 5.56 2.30
N THR A 680 -73.82 4.24 2.49
CA THR A 680 -74.45 3.38 3.56
C THR A 680 -73.80 1.96 3.76
N THR A 681 -74.46 1.04 4.51
CA THR A 681 -74.03 -0.28 5.06
C THR A 681 -74.58 -1.53 4.34
N ASN A 682 -74.00 -2.74 4.55
CA ASN A 682 -74.71 -3.94 5.09
C ASN A 682 -73.84 -5.25 5.19
N THR A 683 -74.46 -6.34 5.70
CA THR A 683 -73.87 -7.61 6.18
C THR A 683 -74.19 -8.85 5.31
N HIS A 684 -73.34 -9.89 5.37
CA HIS A 684 -73.65 -11.36 5.49
C HIS A 684 -72.60 -12.33 4.87
N GLN A 685 -72.51 -13.53 5.46
CA GLN A 685 -71.89 -14.80 5.00
C GLN A 685 -73.00 -15.82 4.62
N PRO A 686 -72.75 -17.10 4.22
CA PRO A 686 -71.53 -17.82 3.77
C PRO A 686 -71.75 -18.66 2.45
N LEU A 687 -70.74 -19.44 1.98
CA LEU A 687 -70.83 -20.93 1.73
C LEU A 687 -69.72 -21.55 0.83
N SER A 688 -69.22 -22.72 1.26
CA SER A 688 -68.78 -23.98 0.55
C SER A 688 -68.37 -23.99 -0.96
N THR A 689 -67.48 -24.86 -1.48
CA THR A 689 -66.94 -26.19 -1.01
C THR A 689 -65.71 -26.65 -1.84
N ILE A 690 -64.86 -27.55 -1.29
CA ILE A 690 -64.24 -28.78 -1.89
C ILE A 690 -62.94 -29.19 -1.15
N THR A 691 -62.73 -30.50 -0.95
CA THR A 691 -61.64 -31.21 -0.21
C THR A 691 -61.32 -32.54 -0.95
N PRO A 692 -60.38 -33.45 -0.54
CA PRO A 692 -59.48 -33.55 0.63
C PRO A 692 -57.98 -33.49 0.20
N SER A 693 -56.90 -34.12 0.75
CA SER A 693 -56.75 -35.27 1.68
C SER A 693 -55.54 -35.21 2.65
N VAL A 694 -55.04 -36.36 3.13
CA VAL A 694 -54.64 -36.58 4.56
C VAL A 694 -53.37 -37.47 4.75
N TYR A 695 -52.89 -37.56 6.01
CA TYR A 695 -51.86 -38.44 6.63
C TYR A 695 -50.43 -37.88 6.76
N SER A 696 -49.64 -38.14 7.83
CA SER A 696 -49.91 -38.47 9.27
C SER A 696 -48.58 -38.44 10.08
N ALA A 697 -48.57 -38.69 11.40
CA ALA A 697 -47.36 -38.65 12.25
C ALA A 697 -47.31 -39.64 13.45
N MET A 698 -46.13 -40.29 13.67
CA MET A 698 -45.46 -40.73 14.94
C MET A 698 -46.19 -41.67 15.96
N PRO A 699 -45.52 -42.30 16.97
CA PRO A 699 -44.13 -42.83 17.16
C PRO A 699 -44.18 -44.37 17.55
N PRO A 700 -43.64 -44.96 18.67
CA PRO A 700 -42.34 -44.89 19.40
C PRO A 700 -41.62 -46.26 19.75
N SER A 701 -40.35 -46.17 20.19
CA SER A 701 -39.60 -46.97 21.23
C SER A 701 -39.55 -48.52 21.32
N TYR A 702 -38.32 -49.08 21.49
CA TYR A 702 -37.86 -49.92 22.65
C TYR A 702 -36.30 -50.07 22.67
N ALA A 703 -35.70 -50.67 23.73
CA ALA A 703 -34.24 -50.72 24.04
C ALA A 703 -33.65 -52.16 24.10
N GLU A 704 -32.37 -52.49 24.39
CA GLU A 704 -31.12 -51.70 24.66
C GLU A 704 -29.92 -52.19 23.76
N ILE A 705 -28.76 -52.79 24.14
CA ILE A 705 -28.12 -53.18 25.42
C ILE A 705 -26.56 -53.24 25.38
N PHE A 706 -25.83 -52.47 26.24
CA PHE A 706 -24.36 -52.51 26.54
C PHE A 706 -23.35 -52.30 25.36
N LEU A 707 -22.07 -51.87 25.50
CA LEU A 707 -21.11 -51.79 26.63
C LEU A 707 -20.29 -50.46 26.59
N LYS A 708 -19.56 -50.13 27.67
CA LYS A 708 -18.65 -48.96 27.82
C LYS A 708 -17.18 -49.42 27.90
N PRO A 709 -16.16 -48.56 27.69
CA PRO A 709 -15.60 -47.83 28.85
C PRO A 709 -15.10 -46.40 28.57
N GLN A 710 -14.87 -45.65 29.66
CA GLN A 710 -14.01 -44.46 29.68
C GLN A 710 -12.71 -44.78 30.45
N THR A 711 -11.62 -44.10 30.11
CA THR A 711 -10.53 -43.79 31.04
C THR A 711 -10.00 -42.38 30.78
N THR A 712 -9.35 -41.80 31.78
CA THR A 712 -9.00 -40.38 31.93
C THR A 712 -7.49 -40.10 31.71
N PRO A 713 -7.05 -38.84 31.53
CA PRO A 713 -5.67 -38.51 31.15
C PRO A 713 -4.70 -38.43 32.34
N ASN A 714 -3.39 -38.47 32.04
CA ASN A 714 -2.29 -37.79 32.75
C ASN A 714 -0.96 -38.02 32.01
N GLU A 715 -0.35 -36.95 31.48
CA GLU A 715 1.03 -36.45 31.74
C GLU A 715 1.32 -35.21 30.88
#